data_AF-A0ABD0SBP6-F1
#
_entry.id   AF-A0ABD0SBP6-F1
#
_cell.length_a   1.000
_cell.length_b   1.000
_cell.length_c   1.000
_cell.angle_alpha   90.00
_cell.angle_beta   90.00
_cell.angle_gamma   90.00
#
_symmetry.space_group_name_H-M   'P 1'
#
loop_
_entity.id
_entity.type
_entity.pdbx_description
1 polymer ?
#
loop_
_entity_poly.entity_id
_entity_poly.type
_entity_poly.pdbx_seq_one_letter_code
_entity_poly.pdbx_strand_id
1 'polypeptide(L)'
;MDNEQPHQELVKCVVVGDTAVGKTRLICARACNKHVSLSQLMTTHVPTVWAIDQYRIYKDVLERSWEVVDGVNVSLRLWDTFGDHEKDRRFAYGRSDVVLLCFSITNPISLRNCGAMWYPEIRRFCPNTPILLVGCKNDLRYMYRDETYLNFCKDRSPFIRAPRKSDLVMPDQGRALAHEFGIYYYETSVFTYYGVNEVFENAIRAALIARRQQRFWMTNLKRVQRPLLQAPFRPPRPMEPEVAVVNSVYLENMTTLLRQQYFSDMVIICGPKGFPVHRFMMAAACEAFHRLLTTDCVSLSAELARSSSESSMVSSMGEATTGDFDEDTEYLIRQDQAKQMRVWDQIKRRSSCQILPLSDSCKKPPDLYREVNHPAIVSIRVVKCEKIQHATSQTQTIVTMSKLISQAVMQEIINFVYTGQLDSAAFKQQEIRQAAELLGFHELTKLNQFILDQHLLFDKGFMLQFHTPLPQRLRDMYVERNLFADVTFDLDDGIHLAHRAILMARCDPMKAMFQGHFRESNSRVISFPGVKMYAFHILLCYIYSDKIPKVEPARCLELLELANRLCMNRLVNLVEARVIDQLQHQDRVCGEDDQVVEIALSLLEPVKLHNAHNLAEWCTWRLCGAYDRVCRAKHLSQASREYLADNRWPPVWYVKEYDYYQKCVNEQTKEQKELRPTTSVQAAQQTGCLCFTSKVRRSSETGPDASTALCRTEDVPHPAPMAPL
;
A
#
# COMPACT_ATOMS: atom_id res chain seq x y z
N MET A 1 44.65 -52.46 -4.73
CA MET A 1 45.27 -52.13 -6.03
C MET A 1 44.33 -51.19 -6.77
N ASP A 2 44.48 -49.91 -6.45
CA ASP A 2 44.64 -48.77 -7.36
C ASP A 2 43.85 -48.80 -8.66
N ASN A 3 42.67 -48.20 -8.62
CA ASN A 3 42.08 -47.48 -9.74
C ASN A 3 41.79 -46.04 -9.27
N GLU A 4 42.85 -45.31 -8.88
CA GLU A 4 42.76 -43.85 -8.79
C GLU A 4 42.64 -43.32 -10.22
N GLN A 5 41.41 -43.05 -10.65
CA GLN A 5 41.19 -42.26 -11.86
C GLN A 5 41.91 -40.91 -11.66
N PRO A 6 42.70 -40.43 -12.63
CA PRO A 6 43.74 -39.41 -12.41
C PRO A 6 43.28 -37.99 -11.99
N HIS A 7 42.02 -37.79 -11.60
CA HIS A 7 41.43 -36.49 -11.27
C HIS A 7 40.43 -36.50 -10.10
N GLN A 8 40.38 -37.58 -9.31
CA GLN A 8 39.43 -37.71 -8.19
C GLN A 8 40.11 -37.51 -6.84
N GLU A 9 39.58 -36.58 -6.03
CA GLU A 9 40.05 -36.32 -4.67
C GLU A 9 38.93 -36.58 -3.66
N LEU A 10 39.27 -37.18 -2.51
CA LEU A 10 38.35 -37.30 -1.39
C LEU A 10 38.64 -36.20 -0.37
N VAL A 11 37.62 -35.48 0.08
CA VAL A 11 37.76 -34.43 1.11
C VAL A 11 36.82 -34.72 2.27
N LYS A 12 37.37 -34.96 3.45
CA LYS A 12 36.64 -35.05 4.72
C LYS A 12 36.54 -33.67 5.37
N CYS A 13 35.32 -33.14 5.45
CA CYS A 13 34.99 -31.87 6.08
C CYS A 13 34.22 -32.10 7.39
N VAL A 14 34.79 -31.68 8.51
CA VAL A 14 34.16 -31.78 9.85
C VAL A 14 33.56 -30.45 10.25
N VAL A 15 32.33 -30.45 10.77
CA VAL A 15 31.63 -29.24 11.22
C VAL A 15 31.52 -29.27 12.74
N VAL A 16 32.03 -28.23 13.40
CA VAL A 16 32.18 -28.13 14.87
C VAL A 16 31.66 -26.79 15.38
N GLY A 17 31.18 -26.76 16.62
CA GLY A 17 30.71 -25.55 17.30
C GLY A 17 29.65 -25.87 18.34
N ASP A 18 29.12 -24.85 19.00
CA ASP A 18 28.12 -24.99 20.07
C ASP A 18 26.84 -25.71 19.61
N THR A 19 26.08 -26.21 20.58
CA THR A 19 24.74 -26.76 20.36
C THR A 19 23.80 -25.67 19.81
N ALA A 20 22.89 -26.04 18.91
CA ALA A 20 21.89 -25.17 18.27
C ALA A 20 22.41 -24.02 17.37
N VAL A 21 23.71 -23.94 17.04
CA VAL A 21 24.22 -22.91 16.11
C VAL A 21 23.80 -23.09 14.66
N GLY A 22 23.36 -24.30 14.27
CA GLY A 22 22.87 -24.59 12.92
C GLY A 22 23.74 -25.56 12.09
N LYS A 23 24.68 -26.26 12.70
CA LYS A 23 25.60 -27.22 12.02
C LYS A 23 24.86 -28.27 11.18
N THR A 24 23.96 -29.03 11.81
CA THR A 24 23.17 -30.06 11.15
C THR A 24 22.32 -29.49 10.01
N ARG A 25 21.70 -28.31 10.20
CA ARG A 25 20.92 -27.63 9.18
C ARG A 25 21.77 -27.25 7.96
N LEU A 26 22.97 -26.74 8.19
CA LEU A 26 23.92 -26.38 7.14
C LEU A 26 24.35 -27.62 6.33
N ILE A 27 24.67 -28.71 7.01
CA ILE A 27 25.03 -29.99 6.37
C ILE A 27 23.87 -30.53 5.53
N CYS A 28 22.66 -30.59 6.08
CA CYS A 28 21.49 -31.07 5.35
C CYS A 28 21.15 -30.19 4.15
N ALA A 29 21.26 -28.86 4.29
CA ALA A 29 21.01 -27.92 3.20
C ALA A 29 21.98 -28.14 2.03
N ARG A 30 23.25 -28.39 2.34
CA ARG A 30 24.27 -28.71 1.33
C ARG A 30 24.04 -30.07 0.69
N ALA A 31 23.88 -31.12 1.50
CA ALA A 31 23.81 -32.48 0.99
C ALA A 31 22.50 -32.78 0.22
N CYS A 32 21.40 -32.12 0.60
CA CYS A 32 20.12 -32.26 -0.10
C CYS A 32 19.93 -31.25 -1.24
N ASN A 33 20.79 -30.22 -1.35
CA ASN A 33 20.68 -29.11 -2.29
C ASN A 33 19.25 -28.53 -2.39
N LYS A 34 18.61 -28.30 -1.23
CA LYS A 34 17.19 -27.94 -1.16
C LYS A 34 16.98 -26.66 -0.36
N HIS A 35 16.21 -25.74 -0.95
CA HIS A 35 15.68 -24.57 -0.26
C HIS A 35 14.59 -24.99 0.73
N VAL A 36 14.66 -24.45 1.95
CA VAL A 36 13.76 -24.80 3.05
C VAL A 36 12.94 -23.57 3.42
N SER A 37 11.62 -23.70 3.49
CA SER A 37 10.76 -22.60 3.92
C SER A 37 10.99 -22.28 5.41
N LEU A 38 10.62 -21.08 5.84
CA LEU A 38 10.72 -20.69 7.24
C LEU A 38 9.93 -21.64 8.15
N SER A 39 8.71 -22.01 7.73
CA SER A 39 7.87 -22.96 8.45
C SER A 39 8.56 -24.31 8.62
N GLN A 40 9.16 -24.87 7.56
CA GLN A 40 9.91 -26.12 7.62
C GLN A 40 11.15 -26.01 8.51
N LEU A 41 11.91 -24.91 8.40
CA LEU A 41 13.12 -24.69 9.20
C LEU A 41 12.81 -24.56 10.68
N MET A 42 11.63 -24.05 11.02
CA MET A 42 11.16 -24.02 12.39
C MET A 42 10.62 -25.39 12.80
N THR A 43 9.68 -26.02 12.08
CA THR A 43 8.93 -27.24 12.52
C THR A 43 9.72 -28.54 12.50
N THR A 44 10.62 -28.73 11.54
CA THR A 44 11.22 -30.05 11.33
C THR A 44 12.33 -30.31 12.35
N HIS A 45 12.19 -31.33 13.20
CA HIS A 45 13.32 -31.75 14.03
C HIS A 45 14.32 -32.54 13.16
N VAL A 46 15.57 -32.08 13.09
CA VAL A 46 16.64 -32.80 12.39
C VAL A 46 17.56 -33.46 13.42
N PRO A 47 17.67 -34.80 13.45
CA PRO A 47 18.54 -35.48 14.39
C PRO A 47 20.01 -35.14 14.13
N THR A 48 20.76 -34.87 15.20
CA THR A 48 22.08 -34.24 15.20
C THR A 48 23.24 -35.17 14.78
N VAL A 49 22.96 -36.37 14.28
CA VAL A 49 23.99 -37.28 13.71
C VAL A 49 23.59 -37.64 12.28
N TRP A 50 23.86 -36.73 11.36
CA TRP A 50 23.55 -36.95 9.95
C TRP A 50 24.67 -37.72 9.20
N ALA A 51 25.86 -37.93 9.78
CA ALA A 51 27.06 -38.09 8.96
C ALA A 51 27.78 -39.45 8.89
N ILE A 52 27.61 -40.39 9.82
CA ILE A 52 28.45 -41.61 9.79
C ILE A 52 27.87 -42.70 8.85
N ASP A 53 26.55 -42.86 8.80
CA ASP A 53 25.93 -43.95 8.03
C ASP A 53 25.14 -43.52 6.78
N GLN A 54 24.80 -42.23 6.63
CA GLN A 54 23.93 -41.78 5.55
C GLN A 54 24.57 -41.89 4.15
N TYR A 55 25.88 -41.64 4.03
CA TYR A 55 26.63 -41.83 2.77
C TYR A 55 26.77 -43.29 2.33
N ARG A 56 26.62 -44.25 3.27
CA ARG A 56 26.62 -45.69 2.96
C ARG A 56 25.23 -46.21 2.62
N ILE A 57 24.19 -45.61 3.18
CA ILE A 57 22.79 -46.07 3.06
C ILE A 57 22.09 -45.46 1.84
N TYR A 58 22.30 -44.17 1.55
CA TYR A 58 21.57 -43.46 0.49
C TYR A 58 22.47 -43.14 -0.71
N LYS A 59 22.26 -43.84 -1.84
CA LYS A 59 23.01 -43.63 -3.09
C LYS A 59 22.92 -42.19 -3.60
N ASP A 60 21.75 -41.56 -3.49
CA ASP A 60 21.53 -40.18 -3.93
C ASP A 60 22.42 -39.17 -3.17
N VAL A 61 22.69 -39.41 -1.88
CA VAL A 61 23.58 -38.55 -1.07
C VAL A 61 25.04 -38.75 -1.47
N LEU A 62 25.42 -39.98 -1.83
CA LEU A 62 26.74 -40.31 -2.35
C LEU A 62 26.98 -39.68 -3.72
N GLU A 63 26.01 -39.73 -4.62
CA GLU A 63 26.10 -39.12 -5.96
C GLU A 63 26.20 -37.59 -5.86
N ARG A 64 25.38 -36.95 -5.02
CA ARG A 64 25.42 -35.50 -4.77
C ARG A 64 26.67 -35.03 -4.03
N SER A 65 27.47 -35.94 -3.48
CA SER A 65 28.74 -35.60 -2.82
C SER A 65 29.86 -35.23 -3.80
N TRP A 66 29.70 -35.59 -5.08
CA TRP A 66 30.69 -35.31 -6.11
C TRP A 66 30.48 -33.91 -6.71
N GLU A 67 31.54 -33.12 -6.76
CA GLU A 67 31.54 -31.81 -7.38
C GLU A 67 32.90 -31.47 -8.02
N VAL A 68 32.87 -30.60 -9.03
CA VAL A 68 34.09 -30.14 -9.70
C VAL A 68 34.46 -28.75 -9.20
N VAL A 69 35.56 -28.64 -8.46
CA VAL A 69 36.09 -27.37 -7.93
C VAL A 69 37.44 -27.07 -8.58
N ASP A 70 37.55 -25.92 -9.26
CA ASP A 70 38.76 -25.45 -9.95
C ASP A 70 39.38 -26.49 -10.92
N GLY A 71 38.52 -27.31 -11.54
CA GLY A 71 38.90 -28.37 -12.48
C GLY A 71 39.31 -29.70 -11.83
N VAL A 72 39.13 -29.86 -10.51
CA VAL A 72 39.37 -31.09 -9.76
C VAL A 72 38.04 -31.73 -9.39
N ASN A 73 37.85 -33.02 -9.66
CA ASN A 73 36.65 -33.74 -9.25
C ASN A 73 36.81 -34.21 -7.79
N VAL A 74 35.92 -33.77 -6.90
CA VAL A 74 36.04 -33.96 -5.45
C VAL A 74 34.81 -34.66 -4.91
N SER A 75 35.00 -35.71 -4.10
CA SER A 75 33.94 -36.29 -3.26
C SER A 75 34.02 -35.66 -1.86
N LEU A 76 33.05 -34.82 -1.53
CA LEU A 76 32.95 -34.14 -0.23
C LEU A 76 32.20 -34.99 0.79
N ARG A 77 32.87 -35.35 1.88
CA ARG A 77 32.30 -36.11 3.01
C ARG A 77 32.10 -35.19 4.20
N LEU A 78 30.84 -34.94 4.54
CA LEU A 78 30.45 -34.07 5.64
C LEU A 78 30.34 -34.87 6.93
N TRP A 79 30.94 -34.35 8.01
CA TRP A 79 30.92 -34.93 9.34
C TRP A 79 30.31 -33.95 10.33
N ASP A 80 29.09 -34.26 10.81
CA ASP A 80 28.41 -33.50 11.87
C ASP A 80 28.94 -33.91 13.25
N THR A 81 28.96 -32.96 14.18
CA THR A 81 29.40 -33.20 15.56
C THR A 81 28.43 -32.62 16.58
N PHE A 82 28.32 -33.29 17.73
CA PHE A 82 27.63 -32.73 18.87
C PHE A 82 28.53 -31.77 19.65
N GLY A 83 27.98 -30.63 20.05
CA GLY A 83 28.67 -29.66 20.90
C GLY A 83 29.04 -30.23 22.28
N ASP A 84 28.25 -31.18 22.80
CA ASP A 84 28.37 -31.61 24.21
C ASP A 84 28.97 -33.03 24.38
N HIS A 85 29.33 -33.73 23.30
CA HIS A 85 29.88 -35.10 23.36
C HIS A 85 31.37 -35.18 22.95
N GLU A 86 32.27 -34.97 23.91
CA GLU A 86 33.73 -34.89 23.68
C GLU A 86 34.35 -36.15 23.04
N LYS A 87 33.87 -37.35 23.41
CA LYS A 87 34.41 -38.61 22.89
C LYS A 87 34.15 -38.79 21.39
N ASP A 88 32.96 -38.41 20.92
CA ASP A 88 32.58 -38.54 19.51
C ASP A 88 33.31 -37.51 18.64
N ARG A 89 33.60 -36.31 19.20
CA ARG A 89 34.38 -35.28 18.51
C ARG A 89 35.81 -35.71 18.21
N ARG A 90 36.48 -36.39 19.16
CA ARG A 90 37.82 -36.94 18.96
C ARG A 90 37.88 -37.90 17.76
N PHE A 91 36.86 -38.73 17.61
CA PHE A 91 36.76 -39.63 16.46
C PHE A 91 36.50 -38.86 15.15
N ALA A 92 35.62 -37.86 15.18
CA ALA A 92 35.30 -37.03 14.03
C ALA A 92 36.55 -36.32 13.47
N TYR A 93 37.43 -35.81 14.33
CA TYR A 93 38.68 -35.12 13.93
C TYR A 93 39.68 -36.02 13.18
N GLY A 94 39.65 -37.34 13.38
CA GLY A 94 40.61 -38.26 12.76
C GLY A 94 40.63 -38.15 11.23
N ARG A 95 41.82 -37.86 10.66
CA ARG A 95 42.05 -37.70 9.21
C ARG A 95 41.17 -36.64 8.54
N SER A 96 40.84 -35.56 9.25
CA SER A 96 40.09 -34.45 8.68
C SER A 96 40.95 -33.65 7.71
N ASP A 97 40.43 -33.37 6.52
CA ASP A 97 41.10 -32.55 5.52
C ASP A 97 40.82 -31.06 5.72
N VAL A 98 39.65 -30.72 6.29
CA VAL A 98 39.25 -29.35 6.63
C VAL A 98 38.22 -29.35 7.76
N VAL A 99 38.20 -28.29 8.58
CA VAL A 99 37.24 -28.11 9.66
C VAL A 99 36.48 -26.79 9.48
N LEU A 100 35.15 -26.84 9.58
CA LEU A 100 34.29 -25.67 9.70
C LEU A 100 33.99 -25.41 11.17
N LEU A 101 34.42 -24.25 11.66
CA LEU A 101 34.14 -23.77 13.01
C LEU A 101 32.93 -22.84 12.98
N CYS A 102 31.78 -23.34 13.43
CA CYS A 102 30.50 -22.65 13.33
C CYS A 102 30.07 -21.94 14.62
N PHE A 103 29.51 -20.74 14.47
CA PHE A 103 28.79 -20.04 15.53
C PHE A 103 27.44 -19.51 15.01
N SER A 104 26.54 -19.08 15.89
CA SER A 104 25.26 -18.48 15.51
C SER A 104 25.35 -16.97 15.53
N ILE A 105 24.90 -16.31 14.47
CA ILE A 105 24.87 -14.84 14.38
C ILE A 105 23.95 -14.21 15.42
N THR A 106 23.01 -14.96 15.98
CA THR A 106 22.13 -14.53 17.08
C THR A 106 22.60 -14.95 18.48
N ASN A 107 23.82 -15.46 18.62
CA ASN A 107 24.36 -15.86 19.92
C ASN A 107 25.83 -15.44 20.06
N PRO A 108 26.12 -14.30 20.71
CA PRO A 108 27.48 -13.81 20.88
C PRO A 108 28.36 -14.74 21.74
N ILE A 109 27.75 -15.52 22.64
CA ILE A 109 28.46 -16.51 23.46
C ILE A 109 29.08 -17.59 22.54
N SER A 110 28.35 -18.01 21.50
CA SER A 110 28.86 -19.03 20.57
C SER A 110 30.09 -18.56 19.79
N LEU A 111 30.19 -17.27 19.44
CA LEU A 111 31.41 -16.71 18.85
C LEU A 111 32.55 -16.69 19.87
N ARG A 112 32.28 -16.33 21.13
CA ARG A 112 33.29 -16.31 22.19
C ARG A 112 33.85 -17.70 22.47
N ASN A 113 32.98 -18.72 22.46
CA ASN A 113 33.36 -20.12 22.61
C ASN A 113 34.24 -20.61 21.45
N CYS A 114 34.07 -20.08 20.23
CA CYS A 114 34.98 -20.38 19.12
C CYS A 114 36.44 -20.11 19.48
N GLY A 115 36.73 -18.99 20.14
CA GLY A 115 38.10 -18.66 20.55
C GLY A 115 38.53 -19.29 21.86
N ALA A 116 37.64 -19.37 22.85
CA ALA A 116 37.99 -19.85 24.18
C ALA A 116 38.11 -21.39 24.28
N MET A 117 37.36 -22.13 23.47
CA MET A 117 37.23 -23.59 23.58
C MET A 117 37.54 -24.29 22.25
N TRP A 118 36.78 -23.96 21.20
CA TRP A 118 36.74 -24.79 20.00
C TRP A 118 38.02 -24.72 19.18
N TYR A 119 38.57 -23.52 18.95
CA TYR A 119 39.81 -23.37 18.20
C TYR A 119 41.00 -24.07 18.89
N PRO A 120 41.23 -23.91 20.21
CA PRO A 120 42.21 -24.71 20.93
C PRO A 120 41.98 -26.22 20.85
N GLU A 121 40.73 -26.68 20.98
CA GLU A 121 40.38 -28.11 20.85
C GLU A 121 40.76 -28.66 19.48
N ILE A 122 40.37 -27.98 18.39
CA ILE A 122 40.68 -28.38 17.02
C ILE A 122 42.19 -28.42 16.81
N ARG A 123 42.93 -27.38 17.23
CA ARG A 123 44.39 -27.32 17.06
C ARG A 123 45.12 -28.40 17.86
N ARG A 124 44.58 -28.85 19.00
CA ARG A 124 45.13 -29.97 19.78
C ARG A 124 45.05 -31.31 19.03
N PHE A 125 43.94 -31.58 18.34
CA PHE A 125 43.73 -32.86 17.63
C PHE A 125 44.18 -32.82 16.16
N CYS A 126 44.11 -31.65 15.52
CA CYS A 126 44.37 -31.43 14.10
C CYS A 126 45.23 -30.15 13.91
N PRO A 127 46.53 -30.17 14.28
CA PRO A 127 47.36 -28.97 14.31
C PRO A 127 47.48 -28.30 12.94
N ASN A 128 47.65 -29.08 11.88
CA ASN A 128 47.92 -28.60 10.52
C ASN A 128 46.68 -28.53 9.61
N THR A 129 45.52 -28.95 10.10
CA THR A 129 44.31 -28.98 9.27
C THR A 129 43.79 -27.54 9.07
N PRO A 130 43.42 -27.14 7.84
CA PRO A 130 42.81 -25.83 7.59
C PRO A 130 41.47 -25.70 8.32
N ILE A 131 41.21 -24.52 8.87
CA ILE A 131 39.99 -24.18 9.60
C ILE A 131 39.35 -22.97 8.92
N LEU A 132 38.02 -22.99 8.75
CA LEU A 132 37.23 -21.84 8.30
C LEU A 132 36.25 -21.47 9.41
N LEU A 133 36.16 -20.19 9.75
CA LEU A 133 35.15 -19.68 10.68
C LEU A 133 33.84 -19.41 9.92
N VAL A 134 32.71 -19.89 10.45
CA VAL A 134 31.41 -19.83 9.78
C VAL A 134 30.34 -19.23 10.70
N GLY A 135 29.80 -18.07 10.32
CA GLY A 135 28.63 -17.47 10.97
C GLY A 135 27.33 -18.02 10.38
N CYS A 136 26.60 -18.83 11.14
CA CYS A 136 25.33 -19.41 10.72
C CYS A 136 24.14 -18.48 11.04
N LYS A 137 23.03 -18.66 10.31
CA LYS A 137 21.76 -17.94 10.48
C LYS A 137 21.90 -16.43 10.17
N ASN A 138 22.60 -16.10 9.09
CA ASN A 138 22.79 -14.71 8.64
C ASN A 138 21.47 -13.97 8.42
N ASP A 139 20.42 -14.68 7.99
CA ASP A 139 19.07 -14.16 7.79
C ASP A 139 18.51 -13.42 9.02
N LEU A 140 18.86 -13.88 10.23
CA LEU A 140 18.34 -13.30 11.46
C LEU A 140 18.85 -11.88 11.73
N ARG A 141 19.86 -11.37 11.00
CA ARG A 141 20.27 -9.95 11.09
C ARG A 141 19.21 -8.97 10.60
N TYR A 142 18.34 -9.39 9.69
CA TYR A 142 17.22 -8.57 9.22
C TYR A 142 15.87 -9.15 9.67
N MET A 143 15.75 -10.47 9.83
CA MET A 143 14.49 -11.12 10.22
C MET A 143 14.12 -10.97 11.70
N TYR A 144 14.99 -10.46 12.56
CA TYR A 144 14.64 -10.26 13.98
C TYR A 144 13.48 -9.27 14.20
N ARG A 145 13.13 -8.47 13.19
CA ARG A 145 11.95 -7.57 13.18
C ARG A 145 10.78 -8.10 12.35
N ASP A 146 10.93 -9.25 11.71
CA ASP A 146 9.90 -9.82 10.84
C ASP A 146 8.74 -10.39 11.68
N GLU A 147 7.53 -9.91 11.42
CA GLU A 147 6.35 -10.29 12.20
C GLU A 147 6.03 -11.79 12.09
N THR A 148 6.20 -12.36 10.90
CA THR A 148 5.96 -13.79 10.66
C THR A 148 6.91 -14.63 11.50
N TYR A 149 8.20 -14.31 11.47
CA TYR A 149 9.21 -14.98 12.29
C TYR A 149 8.95 -14.83 13.79
N LEU A 150 8.61 -13.61 14.24
CA LEU A 150 8.32 -13.35 15.65
C LEU A 150 7.09 -14.11 16.14
N ASN A 151 6.06 -14.26 15.30
CA ASN A 151 4.87 -15.06 15.63
C ASN A 151 5.24 -16.55 15.78
N PHE A 152 6.08 -17.11 14.90
CA PHE A 152 6.59 -18.48 15.09
C PHE A 152 7.39 -18.66 16.40
N CYS A 153 8.15 -17.66 16.83
CA CYS A 153 8.84 -17.70 18.12
C CYS A 153 7.84 -17.68 19.29
N LYS A 154 6.79 -16.85 19.22
CA LYS A 154 5.74 -16.79 20.25
C LYS A 154 5.01 -18.13 20.39
N ASP A 155 4.62 -18.73 19.28
CA ASP A 155 3.89 -20.02 19.25
C ASP A 155 4.69 -21.18 19.87
N ARG A 156 6.01 -21.02 19.98
CA ARG A 156 6.93 -22.04 20.50
C ARG A 156 7.61 -21.65 21.79
N SER A 157 7.16 -20.56 22.41
CA SER A 157 7.51 -20.24 23.77
C SER A 157 7.09 -21.41 24.67
N PRO A 158 7.94 -21.89 25.62
CA PRO A 158 9.20 -21.30 26.09
C PRO A 158 10.47 -21.83 25.40
N PHE A 159 10.36 -22.73 24.44
CA PHE A 159 11.52 -23.44 23.86
C PHE A 159 12.38 -22.59 22.93
N ILE A 160 11.81 -21.55 22.31
CA ILE A 160 12.52 -20.63 21.41
C ILE A 160 12.31 -19.20 21.87
N ARG A 161 13.41 -18.52 22.23
CA ARG A 161 13.42 -17.08 22.52
C ARG A 161 13.64 -16.30 21.23
N ALA A 162 12.81 -15.28 20.98
CA ALA A 162 13.05 -14.33 19.90
C ALA A 162 14.38 -13.57 20.10
N PRO A 163 15.22 -13.46 19.06
CA PRO A 163 16.48 -12.73 19.12
C PRO A 163 16.22 -11.22 19.29
N ARG A 164 17.06 -10.56 20.09
CA ARG A 164 17.07 -9.10 20.27
C ARG A 164 18.20 -8.49 19.44
N LYS A 165 18.12 -7.18 19.17
CA LYS A 165 19.19 -6.42 18.50
C LYS A 165 20.55 -6.60 19.19
N SER A 166 20.58 -6.71 20.53
CA SER A 166 21.78 -6.95 21.34
C SER A 166 22.39 -8.35 21.18
N ASP A 167 21.61 -9.32 20.69
CA ASP A 167 22.07 -10.70 20.50
C ASP A 167 22.75 -10.87 19.13
N LEU A 168 22.70 -9.86 18.26
CA LEU A 168 23.23 -9.93 16.91
C LEU A 168 24.74 -9.70 16.90
N VAL A 169 25.46 -10.69 16.39
CA VAL A 169 26.89 -10.63 16.09
C VAL A 169 27.07 -9.93 14.75
N MET A 170 27.77 -8.79 14.77
CA MET A 170 28.07 -8.03 13.56
C MET A 170 29.26 -8.67 12.81
N PRO A 171 29.32 -8.55 11.47
CA PRO A 171 30.35 -9.22 10.66
C PRO A 171 31.80 -8.84 11.03
N ASP A 172 32.03 -7.61 11.48
CA ASP A 172 33.31 -7.12 11.98
C ASP A 172 33.82 -7.92 13.19
N GLN A 173 32.93 -8.35 14.08
CA GLN A 173 33.28 -9.18 15.24
C GLN A 173 33.75 -10.58 14.81
N GLY A 174 33.02 -11.20 13.86
CA GLY A 174 33.41 -12.51 13.30
C GLY A 174 34.75 -12.43 12.55
N ARG A 175 34.93 -11.38 11.75
CA ARG A 175 36.18 -11.12 11.03
C ARG A 175 37.36 -10.86 11.95
N ALA A 176 37.17 -10.10 13.04
CA ALA A 176 38.23 -9.82 14.00
C ALA A 176 38.78 -11.12 14.60
N LEU A 177 37.89 -12.05 14.99
CA LEU A 177 38.30 -13.37 15.50
C LEU A 177 39.00 -14.22 14.42
N ALA A 178 38.50 -14.20 13.19
CA ALA A 178 39.13 -14.92 12.09
C ALA A 178 40.54 -14.39 11.78
N HIS A 179 40.71 -13.06 11.83
CA HIS A 179 42.00 -12.41 11.65
C HIS A 179 42.98 -12.77 12.77
N GLU A 180 42.55 -12.80 14.03
CA GLU A 180 43.35 -13.25 15.18
C GLU A 180 43.93 -14.67 14.96
N PHE A 181 43.14 -15.55 14.35
CA PHE A 181 43.54 -16.93 14.09
C PHE A 181 44.22 -17.17 12.74
N GLY A 182 44.29 -16.16 11.87
CA GLY A 182 44.80 -16.30 10.50
C GLY A 182 43.96 -17.23 9.63
N ILE A 183 42.64 -17.27 9.83
CA ILE A 183 41.70 -18.14 9.10
C ILE A 183 40.69 -17.32 8.28
N TYR A 184 40.04 -17.98 7.32
CA TYR A 184 38.98 -17.34 6.52
C TYR A 184 37.65 -17.30 7.27
N TYR A 185 36.87 -16.24 7.03
CA TYR A 185 35.54 -16.04 7.59
C TYR A 185 34.47 -16.06 6.49
N TYR A 186 33.43 -16.86 6.71
CA TYR A 186 32.26 -16.93 5.85
C TYR A 186 30.98 -16.88 6.68
N GLU A 187 29.90 -16.48 6.06
CA GLU A 187 28.57 -16.51 6.64
C GLU A 187 27.61 -17.31 5.79
N THR A 188 26.62 -17.91 6.45
CA THR A 188 25.65 -18.78 5.80
C THR A 188 24.25 -18.53 6.35
N SER A 189 23.27 -18.71 5.47
CA SER A 189 21.86 -18.78 5.84
C SER A 189 21.23 -19.94 5.09
N VAL A 190 20.72 -20.92 5.84
CA VAL A 190 19.98 -22.04 5.26
C VAL A 190 18.62 -21.57 4.71
N PHE A 191 18.03 -20.55 5.33
CA PHE A 191 16.75 -20.00 4.91
C PHE A 191 16.83 -19.30 3.55
N THR A 192 17.81 -18.41 3.36
CA THR A 192 18.02 -17.70 2.09
C THR A 192 18.91 -18.47 1.12
N TYR A 193 19.51 -19.58 1.58
CA TYR A 193 20.54 -20.37 0.89
C TYR A 193 21.85 -19.61 0.61
N TYR A 194 22.00 -18.39 1.15
CA TYR A 194 23.20 -17.58 1.01
C TYR A 194 24.42 -18.27 1.64
N GLY A 195 25.54 -18.26 0.92
CA GLY A 195 26.84 -18.75 1.39
C GLY A 195 26.95 -20.26 1.59
N VAL A 196 25.86 -21.02 1.44
CA VAL A 196 25.84 -22.47 1.71
C VAL A 196 26.79 -23.22 0.77
N ASN A 197 26.72 -23.01 -0.54
CA ASN A 197 27.65 -23.66 -1.46
C ASN A 197 29.06 -23.09 -1.37
N GLU A 198 29.17 -21.75 -1.30
CA GLU A 198 30.44 -21.03 -1.24
C GLU A 198 31.33 -21.50 -0.07
N VAL A 199 30.77 -21.73 1.11
CA VAL A 199 31.57 -22.16 2.27
C VAL A 199 32.17 -23.54 2.06
N PHE A 200 31.45 -24.48 1.44
CA PHE A 200 31.94 -25.84 1.20
C PHE A 200 32.92 -25.91 0.03
N GLU A 201 32.69 -25.15 -1.05
CA GLU A 201 33.67 -25.01 -2.13
C GLU A 201 34.99 -24.42 -1.62
N ASN A 202 34.92 -23.38 -0.78
CA ASN A 202 36.10 -22.78 -0.18
C ASN A 202 36.78 -23.68 0.85
N ALA A 203 36.02 -24.53 1.55
CA ALA A 203 36.58 -25.58 2.40
C ALA A 203 37.35 -26.62 1.57
N ILE A 204 36.83 -27.01 0.41
CA ILE A 204 37.53 -27.88 -0.55
C ILE A 204 38.80 -27.23 -1.05
N ARG A 205 38.75 -25.95 -1.50
CA ARG A 205 39.95 -25.21 -1.91
C ARG A 205 41.00 -25.20 -0.81
N ALA A 206 40.61 -24.93 0.44
CA ALA A 206 41.52 -24.94 1.59
C ALA A 206 42.15 -26.32 1.82
N ALA A 207 41.34 -27.39 1.77
CA ALA A 207 41.81 -28.77 1.90
C ALA A 207 42.82 -29.16 0.80
N LEU A 208 42.48 -28.89 -0.46
CA LEU A 208 43.32 -29.21 -1.62
C LEU A 208 44.65 -28.42 -1.61
N ILE A 209 44.62 -27.16 -1.17
CA ILE A 209 45.85 -26.37 -0.99
C ILE A 209 46.74 -26.94 0.12
N ALA A 210 46.16 -27.26 1.28
CA ALA A 210 46.91 -27.89 2.37
C ALA A 210 47.52 -29.23 1.93
N ARG A 211 46.77 -30.03 1.17
CA ARG A 211 47.25 -31.29 0.59
C ARG A 211 48.39 -31.07 -0.42
N ARG A 212 48.29 -30.06 -1.28
CA ARG A 212 49.37 -29.67 -2.21
C ARG A 212 50.65 -29.29 -1.47
N GLN A 213 50.55 -28.59 -0.34
CA GLN A 213 51.73 -28.24 0.48
C GLN A 213 52.39 -29.49 1.08
N GLN A 214 51.62 -30.53 1.41
CA GLN A 214 52.14 -31.80 1.93
C GLN A 214 52.64 -32.75 0.82
N ARG A 215 52.12 -32.65 -0.41
CA ARG A 215 52.42 -33.52 -1.56
C ARG A 215 52.80 -32.70 -2.81
N PHE A 216 53.97 -32.06 -2.77
CA PHE A 216 54.43 -31.06 -3.75
C PHE A 216 54.42 -31.52 -5.22
N TRP A 217 54.55 -32.83 -5.50
CA TRP A 217 54.63 -33.40 -6.85
C TRP A 217 53.27 -33.53 -7.56
N MET A 218 52.14 -33.28 -6.88
CA MET A 218 50.80 -33.38 -7.48
C MET A 218 50.51 -32.20 -8.42
N THR A 219 50.77 -32.39 -9.72
CA THR A 219 50.55 -31.37 -10.76
C THR A 219 49.08 -31.00 -10.96
N ASN A 220 48.17 -31.91 -10.62
CA ASN A 220 46.72 -31.76 -10.83
C ASN A 220 46.10 -30.68 -9.92
N LEU A 221 46.75 -30.36 -8.79
CA LEU A 221 46.29 -29.35 -7.83
C LEU A 221 46.90 -27.95 -8.06
N LYS A 222 47.73 -27.77 -9.11
CA LYS A 222 48.42 -26.49 -9.36
C LYS A 222 47.47 -25.33 -9.66
N ARG A 223 46.31 -25.62 -10.24
CA ARG A 223 45.29 -24.64 -10.68
C ARG A 223 44.25 -24.31 -9.60
N VAL A 224 44.27 -25.04 -8.47
CA VAL A 224 43.35 -24.78 -7.35
C VAL A 224 43.63 -23.39 -6.78
N GLN A 225 42.57 -22.59 -6.68
CA GLN A 225 42.65 -21.21 -6.20
C GLN A 225 42.61 -21.19 -4.67
N ARG A 226 43.13 -20.11 -4.07
CA ARG A 226 42.93 -19.85 -2.64
C ARG A 226 41.43 -19.68 -2.36
N PRO A 227 40.97 -19.94 -1.12
CA PRO A 227 39.59 -19.63 -0.72
C PRO A 227 39.20 -18.21 -1.16
N LEU A 228 38.07 -18.11 -1.85
CA LEU A 228 37.59 -16.88 -2.48
C LEU A 228 36.91 -15.96 -1.47
N LEU A 229 36.91 -14.67 -1.76
CA LEU A 229 36.15 -13.69 -0.98
C LEU A 229 34.65 -13.91 -1.17
N GLN A 230 33.89 -13.78 -0.09
CA GLN A 230 32.44 -13.83 -0.12
C GLN A 230 31.87 -12.41 -0.18
N ALA A 231 31.01 -12.15 -1.17
CA ALA A 231 30.27 -10.89 -1.24
C ALA A 231 29.19 -10.86 -0.14
N PRO A 232 29.05 -9.76 0.63
CA PRO A 232 28.13 -9.72 1.76
C PRO A 232 26.67 -9.86 1.32
N PHE A 233 25.87 -10.57 2.11
CA PHE A 233 24.44 -10.72 1.87
C PHE A 233 23.72 -9.37 1.95
N ARG A 234 23.12 -8.94 0.84
CA ARG A 234 22.23 -7.77 0.80
C ARG A 234 20.83 -8.20 1.24
N PRO A 235 20.30 -7.68 2.37
CA PRO A 235 18.96 -8.02 2.79
C PRO A 235 17.92 -7.50 1.78
N PRO A 236 16.80 -8.22 1.60
CA PRO A 236 15.73 -7.79 0.72
C PRO A 236 15.22 -6.41 1.12
N ARG A 237 14.73 -5.64 0.15
CA ARG A 237 14.10 -4.35 0.43
C ARG A 237 12.81 -4.60 1.24
N PRO A 238 12.52 -3.80 2.29
CA PRO A 238 11.25 -3.88 3.01
C PRO A 238 10.06 -3.75 2.04
N MET A 239 9.00 -4.52 2.29
CA MET A 239 7.78 -4.48 1.48
C MET A 239 7.11 -3.10 1.55
N GLU A 240 6.44 -2.71 0.47
CA GLU A 240 5.65 -1.48 0.43
C GLU A 240 4.47 -1.59 1.41
N PRO A 241 4.14 -0.52 2.16
CA PRO A 241 3.01 -0.53 3.08
C PRO A 241 1.68 -0.62 2.31
N GLU A 242 0.72 -1.37 2.85
CA GLU A 242 -0.61 -1.51 2.27
C GLU A 242 -1.48 -0.30 2.60
N VAL A 243 -2.21 0.22 1.62
CA VAL A 243 -3.11 1.36 1.82
C VAL A 243 -4.49 0.84 2.22
N ALA A 244 -4.87 1.07 3.48
CA ALA A 244 -6.18 0.69 4.01
C ALA A 244 -7.18 1.84 3.88
N VAL A 245 -8.31 1.59 3.22
CA VAL A 245 -9.41 2.56 3.07
C VAL A 245 -10.66 2.03 3.79
N VAL A 246 -11.17 2.78 4.76
CA VAL A 246 -12.41 2.45 5.49
C VAL A 246 -13.59 2.34 4.51
N ASN A 247 -14.45 1.34 4.69
CA ASN A 247 -15.62 1.10 3.83
C ASN A 247 -16.58 2.30 3.76
N SER A 248 -17.32 2.40 2.64
CA SER A 248 -18.28 3.47 2.41
C SER A 248 -19.54 3.34 3.27
N VAL A 249 -19.92 4.43 3.93
CA VAL A 249 -21.22 4.61 4.60
C VAL A 249 -22.21 5.42 3.75
N TYR A 250 -21.92 5.61 2.45
CA TYR A 250 -22.75 6.44 1.57
C TYR A 250 -24.20 6.00 1.51
N LEU A 251 -24.44 4.69 1.37
CA LEU A 251 -25.80 4.15 1.26
C LEU A 251 -26.63 4.39 2.54
N GLU A 252 -26.01 4.25 3.70
CA GLU A 252 -26.66 4.49 5.00
C GLU A 252 -27.01 5.96 5.17
N ASN A 253 -26.11 6.86 4.75
CA ASN A 253 -26.32 8.31 4.79
C ASN A 253 -27.47 8.73 3.87
N MET A 254 -27.55 8.18 2.65
CA MET A 254 -28.65 8.46 1.73
C MET A 254 -29.99 7.88 2.21
N THR A 255 -29.97 6.71 2.85
CA THR A 255 -31.15 6.14 3.50
C THR A 255 -31.64 7.04 4.65
N THR A 256 -30.70 7.62 5.40
CA THR A 256 -31.00 8.57 6.48
C THR A 256 -31.61 9.86 5.93
N LEU A 257 -31.10 10.36 4.79
CA LEU A 257 -31.67 11.51 4.09
C LEU A 257 -33.13 11.27 3.67
N LEU A 258 -33.45 10.09 3.14
CA LEU A 258 -34.81 9.72 2.77
C LEU A 258 -35.75 9.62 3.99
N ARG A 259 -35.28 9.04 5.11
CA ARG A 259 -36.08 8.82 6.31
C ARG A 259 -36.34 10.10 7.11
N GLN A 260 -35.32 10.94 7.25
CA GLN A 260 -35.39 12.14 8.09
C GLN A 260 -35.93 13.37 7.35
N GLN A 261 -35.90 13.36 5.99
CA GLN A 261 -36.50 14.39 5.14
C GLN A 261 -36.00 15.82 5.43
N TYR A 262 -34.72 15.93 5.83
CA TYR A 262 -34.09 17.22 6.14
C TYR A 262 -34.11 18.15 4.93
N PHE A 263 -34.70 19.35 5.08
CA PHE A 263 -34.78 20.35 4.01
C PHE A 263 -35.46 19.83 2.71
N SER A 264 -36.49 18.98 2.84
CA SER A 264 -37.30 18.58 1.69
C SER A 264 -37.98 19.79 1.05
N ASP A 265 -37.62 20.09 -0.20
CA ASP A 265 -38.05 21.25 -0.98
C ASP A 265 -39.11 20.89 -2.04
N MET A 266 -39.47 19.62 -2.16
CA MET A 266 -40.47 19.11 -3.09
C MET A 266 -41.39 18.05 -2.48
N VAL A 267 -42.66 18.05 -2.87
CA VAL A 267 -43.64 17.03 -2.49
C VAL A 267 -44.31 16.47 -3.74
N ILE A 268 -44.24 15.15 -3.92
CA ILE A 268 -44.88 14.44 -5.02
C ILE A 268 -46.22 13.88 -4.53
N ILE A 269 -47.32 14.29 -5.15
CA ILE A 269 -48.67 13.81 -4.82
C ILE A 269 -49.07 12.71 -5.80
N CYS A 270 -49.29 11.50 -5.30
CA CYS A 270 -49.85 10.37 -6.04
C CYS A 270 -51.15 9.90 -5.37
N GLY A 271 -52.30 10.13 -6.00
CA GLY A 271 -53.60 9.83 -5.36
C GLY A 271 -53.76 10.57 -4.02
N PRO A 272 -54.23 9.91 -2.93
CA PRO A 272 -54.34 10.54 -1.60
C PRO A 272 -53.03 10.70 -0.80
N LYS A 273 -51.87 10.27 -1.29
CA LYS A 273 -50.60 10.26 -0.54
C LYS A 273 -49.61 11.25 -1.13
N GLY A 274 -48.98 12.05 -0.26
CA GLY A 274 -47.87 12.96 -0.61
C GLY A 274 -46.53 12.38 -0.13
N PHE A 275 -45.51 12.43 -0.98
CA PHE A 275 -44.15 11.98 -0.71
C PHE A 275 -43.21 13.19 -0.73
N PRO A 276 -42.70 13.64 0.43
CA PRO A 276 -41.67 14.68 0.47
C PRO A 276 -40.33 14.12 0.00
N VAL A 277 -39.68 14.86 -0.90
CA VAL A 277 -38.44 14.50 -1.59
C VAL A 277 -37.61 15.77 -1.84
N HIS A 278 -36.36 15.57 -2.25
CA HIS A 278 -35.46 16.66 -2.62
C HIS A 278 -35.43 16.85 -4.14
N ARG A 279 -35.56 18.10 -4.60
CA ARG A 279 -35.55 18.47 -6.04
C ARG A 279 -34.29 17.97 -6.72
N PHE A 280 -33.13 18.19 -6.10
CA PHE A 280 -31.84 17.82 -6.67
C PHE A 280 -31.72 16.30 -6.88
N MET A 281 -32.23 15.48 -5.95
CA MET A 281 -32.23 14.02 -6.08
C MET A 281 -33.11 13.56 -7.25
N MET A 282 -34.33 14.09 -7.33
CA MET A 282 -35.27 13.70 -8.40
C MET A 282 -34.81 14.19 -9.78
N ALA A 283 -34.28 15.41 -9.88
CA ALA A 283 -33.75 15.94 -11.13
C ALA A 283 -32.49 15.20 -11.63
N ALA A 284 -31.64 14.68 -10.73
CA ALA A 284 -30.48 13.90 -11.17
C ALA A 284 -30.84 12.48 -11.62
N ALA A 285 -31.87 11.89 -11.01
CA ALA A 285 -32.30 10.53 -11.32
C ALA A 285 -33.23 10.44 -12.54
N CYS A 286 -34.04 11.48 -12.77
CA CYS A 286 -35.15 11.45 -13.72
C CYS A 286 -35.10 12.62 -14.70
N GLU A 287 -35.09 12.31 -15.99
CA GLU A 287 -35.04 13.32 -17.05
C GLU A 287 -36.30 14.18 -17.11
N ALA A 288 -37.49 13.61 -16.91
CA ALA A 288 -38.74 14.37 -16.90
C ALA A 288 -38.74 15.43 -15.77
N PHE A 289 -38.28 15.05 -14.57
CA PHE A 289 -38.13 15.99 -13.46
C PHE A 289 -37.00 16.99 -13.70
N HIS A 290 -35.88 16.58 -14.29
CA HIS A 290 -34.80 17.49 -14.69
C HIS A 290 -35.35 18.60 -15.59
N ARG A 291 -35.96 18.24 -16.73
CA ARG A 291 -36.54 19.20 -17.67
C ARG A 291 -37.59 20.07 -17.00
N LEU A 292 -38.52 19.48 -16.23
CA LEU A 292 -39.56 20.24 -15.55
C LEU A 292 -38.99 21.30 -14.58
N LEU A 293 -37.96 20.94 -13.82
CA LEU A 293 -37.40 21.79 -12.78
C LEU A 293 -36.37 22.80 -13.30
N THR A 294 -35.70 22.52 -14.42
CA THR A 294 -34.71 23.43 -15.04
C THR A 294 -35.29 24.39 -16.05
N THR A 295 -36.39 24.03 -16.74
CA THR A 295 -36.88 24.82 -17.89
C THR A 295 -37.51 26.16 -17.48
N ASP A 296 -37.99 26.34 -16.23
CA ASP A 296 -38.71 27.58 -15.86
C ASP A 296 -38.60 28.06 -14.39
N CYS A 297 -37.73 27.49 -13.54
CA CYS A 297 -37.57 27.99 -12.15
C CYS A 297 -36.67 29.24 -12.02
N VAL A 298 -35.88 29.58 -13.04
CA VAL A 298 -35.06 30.80 -13.06
C VAL A 298 -35.93 32.05 -13.20
N SER A 299 -37.04 31.96 -13.94
CA SER A 299 -38.00 33.05 -14.14
C SER A 299 -38.89 33.30 -12.91
N LEU A 300 -39.27 32.22 -12.21
CA LEU A 300 -40.26 32.26 -11.12
C LEU A 300 -39.65 32.55 -9.73
N SER A 301 -38.39 32.21 -9.50
CA SER A 301 -37.68 32.52 -8.24
C SER A 301 -37.20 33.98 -8.18
N ALA A 302 -36.89 34.59 -9.33
CA ALA A 302 -36.50 35.99 -9.44
C ALA A 302 -37.64 36.98 -9.10
N GLU A 303 -38.88 36.64 -9.42
CA GLU A 303 -40.05 37.47 -9.08
C GLU A 303 -40.40 37.42 -7.58
N LEU A 304 -40.21 36.25 -6.92
CA LEU A 304 -40.41 36.12 -5.48
C LEU A 304 -39.27 36.76 -4.65
N ALA A 305 -38.03 36.74 -5.13
CA ALA A 305 -36.89 37.36 -4.43
C ALA A 305 -36.91 38.90 -4.46
N ARG A 306 -37.51 39.50 -5.50
CA ARG A 306 -37.74 40.95 -5.56
C ARG A 306 -38.78 41.43 -4.54
N SER A 307 -39.76 40.60 -4.21
CA SER A 307 -40.85 40.99 -3.30
C SER A 307 -40.50 40.90 -1.80
N SER A 308 -39.42 40.21 -1.40
CA SER A 308 -39.04 40.06 0.00
C SER A 308 -37.86 40.95 0.45
N SER A 309 -37.37 41.84 -0.42
CA SER A 309 -36.14 42.62 -0.16
C SER A 309 -36.37 44.11 0.11
N GLU A 310 -37.61 44.62 0.03
CA GLU A 310 -37.92 46.05 0.30
C GLU A 310 -38.53 46.32 1.68
N SER A 311 -38.27 45.45 2.66
CA SER A 311 -38.57 45.75 4.07
C SER A 311 -37.35 45.51 4.95
N SER A 312 -36.27 46.21 4.63
CA SER A 312 -35.25 46.51 5.64
C SER A 312 -35.10 48.02 5.68
N MET A 313 -35.62 48.61 6.76
CA MET A 313 -35.44 50.03 7.03
C MET A 313 -33.95 50.32 7.17
N VAL A 314 -33.53 51.36 6.45
CA VAL A 314 -32.33 52.13 6.69
C VAL A 314 -32.29 52.53 8.17
N SER A 315 -31.22 52.19 8.88
CA SER A 315 -30.70 53.09 9.92
C SER A 315 -29.19 53.00 9.98
N SER A 316 -28.60 54.16 9.77
CA SER A 316 -27.19 54.49 9.90
C SER A 316 -26.92 55.04 11.29
N MET A 317 -25.72 54.75 11.82
CA MET A 317 -24.99 55.45 12.89
C MET A 317 -25.49 55.29 14.34
N GLY A 318 -24.53 55.14 15.27
CA GLY A 318 -24.68 55.65 16.63
C GLY A 318 -24.24 54.72 17.76
N GLU A 319 -23.15 55.11 18.40
CA GLU A 319 -22.53 54.65 19.66
C GLU A 319 -23.46 54.27 20.84
N ALA A 320 -22.92 53.34 21.64
CA ALA A 320 -22.94 53.24 23.10
C ALA A 320 -24.26 53.47 23.86
N THR A 321 -24.72 52.43 24.56
CA THR A 321 -24.93 52.47 26.03
C THR A 321 -25.10 51.06 26.61
N THR A 322 -24.38 50.82 27.69
CA THR A 322 -24.52 49.77 28.69
C THR A 322 -25.92 49.73 29.31
N GLY A 323 -26.41 48.52 29.59
CA GLY A 323 -27.61 48.30 30.42
C GLY A 323 -27.79 46.81 30.73
N ASP A 324 -27.25 46.39 31.88
CA ASP A 324 -27.65 45.19 32.61
C ASP A 324 -29.13 45.28 33.01
N PHE A 325 -29.83 44.14 33.08
CA PHE A 325 -30.76 43.80 34.17
C PHE A 325 -31.26 42.34 34.03
N ASP A 326 -30.73 41.51 34.93
CA ASP A 326 -31.31 40.46 35.78
C ASP A 326 -32.20 39.29 35.32
N GLU A 327 -31.94 38.21 36.08
CA GLU A 327 -32.45 36.85 36.15
C GLU A 327 -33.90 36.70 36.68
N ASP A 328 -34.31 35.43 36.72
CA ASP A 328 -35.50 34.80 37.31
C ASP A 328 -36.74 34.77 36.41
N THR A 329 -37.23 33.61 35.95
CA THR A 329 -37.78 32.61 36.87
C THR A 329 -37.88 31.22 36.23
N GLU A 330 -37.29 30.25 36.92
CA GLU A 330 -37.65 28.83 36.92
C GLU A 330 -39.15 28.66 37.23
N TYR A 331 -39.90 27.87 36.46
CA TYR A 331 -40.86 26.90 37.00
C TYR A 331 -41.46 25.96 35.91
N LEU A 332 -41.48 24.67 36.27
CA LEU A 332 -42.35 23.56 35.82
C LEU A 332 -41.75 22.51 34.87
N ILE A 333 -41.00 21.59 35.49
CA ILE A 333 -40.99 20.17 35.14
C ILE A 333 -42.40 19.60 35.41
N ARG A 334 -43.08 19.16 34.34
CA ARG A 334 -44.01 18.04 34.39
C ARG A 334 -43.72 17.11 33.22
N GLN A 335 -43.42 15.86 33.57
CA GLN A 335 -43.55 14.71 32.69
C GLN A 335 -44.96 14.69 32.10
N ASP A 336 -45.08 14.59 30.79
CA ASP A 336 -46.17 13.80 30.23
C ASP A 336 -45.81 13.21 28.87
N GLN A 337 -46.45 12.07 28.60
CA GLN A 337 -46.06 11.02 27.68
C GLN A 337 -46.03 11.44 26.21
N ALA A 338 -45.05 10.91 25.48
CA ALA A 338 -45.01 10.91 24.02
C ALA A 338 -46.26 10.20 23.45
N LYS A 339 -47.16 10.99 22.85
CA LYS A 339 -48.13 10.51 21.86
C LYS A 339 -47.87 11.24 20.55
N GLN A 340 -47.53 10.47 19.52
CA GLN A 340 -47.56 10.91 18.12
C GLN A 340 -48.96 11.43 17.79
N MET A 341 -49.10 12.74 17.58
CA MET A 341 -50.30 13.33 16.99
C MET A 341 -50.09 13.54 15.49
N ARG A 342 -50.98 12.93 14.69
CA ARG A 342 -51.00 13.03 13.23
C ARG A 342 -51.62 14.37 12.83
N VAL A 343 -50.96 15.09 11.92
CA VAL A 343 -51.34 16.39 11.33
C VAL A 343 -52.68 16.34 10.54
N TRP A 344 -53.30 15.17 10.39
CA TRP A 344 -54.43 14.95 9.48
C TRP A 344 -55.83 15.25 10.06
N ASP A 345 -55.98 15.52 11.35
CA ASP A 345 -57.31 15.74 11.95
C ASP A 345 -57.82 17.19 11.95
N GLN A 346 -57.03 18.16 11.44
CA GLN A 346 -57.47 19.57 11.35
C GLN A 346 -58.13 19.96 10.02
N ILE A 347 -58.20 19.09 9.02
CA ILE A 347 -58.67 19.45 7.66
C ILE A 347 -60.14 19.03 7.38
N LYS A 348 -60.83 18.41 8.34
CA LYS A 348 -62.24 17.99 8.18
C LYS A 348 -63.20 18.57 9.21
N ARG A 349 -63.22 19.88 9.42
CA ARG A 349 -64.39 20.56 10.01
C ARG A 349 -64.55 21.97 9.48
N ARG A 350 -65.43 22.13 8.48
CA ARG A 350 -66.54 23.12 8.39
C ARG A 350 -66.91 23.33 6.93
N SER A 351 -68.06 22.78 6.55
CA SER A 351 -68.85 23.31 5.43
C SER A 351 -70.29 22.83 5.61
N SER A 352 -71.03 23.59 6.40
CA SER A 352 -72.48 23.66 6.34
C SER A 352 -72.88 25.12 6.19
N CYS A 353 -73.90 25.35 5.38
CA CYS A 353 -74.63 26.60 5.09
C CYS A 353 -74.23 27.36 3.81
N GLN A 354 -75.08 27.11 2.80
CA GLN A 354 -75.89 28.06 2.03
C GLN A 354 -75.23 29.18 1.20
N ILE A 355 -75.73 29.23 -0.03
CA ILE A 355 -75.59 30.20 -1.11
C ILE A 355 -75.98 31.62 -0.65
N LEU A 356 -75.15 32.63 -0.99
CA LEU A 356 -75.53 33.89 -1.65
C LEU A 356 -74.26 34.66 -2.10
N PRO A 357 -74.28 35.43 -3.21
CA PRO A 357 -73.08 35.98 -3.84
C PRO A 357 -72.86 37.45 -3.46
N LEU A 358 -71.65 37.83 -3.03
CA LEU A 358 -71.20 39.23 -3.08
C LEU A 358 -69.69 39.34 -3.35
N SER A 359 -69.39 40.35 -4.15
CA SER A 359 -68.15 40.74 -4.80
C SER A 359 -67.02 41.18 -3.86
N ASP A 360 -65.81 40.87 -4.31
CA ASP A 360 -64.54 41.60 -4.22
C ASP A 360 -63.78 41.83 -2.90
N SER A 361 -62.48 41.55 -3.06
CA SER A 361 -61.31 42.06 -2.34
C SER A 361 -60.84 41.36 -1.05
N CYS A 362 -60.17 40.22 -1.23
CA CYS A 362 -59.01 39.88 -0.39
C CYS A 362 -57.99 39.07 -1.22
N LYS A 363 -56.97 39.75 -1.76
CA LYS A 363 -55.89 39.14 -2.55
C LYS A 363 -54.98 38.32 -1.64
N LYS A 364 -55.14 36.99 -1.63
CA LYS A 364 -54.08 36.04 -1.26
C LYS A 364 -52.95 36.12 -2.32
N PRO A 365 -51.68 35.92 -1.97
CA PRO A 365 -50.61 35.83 -2.98
C PRO A 365 -50.92 34.66 -3.93
N PRO A 366 -50.60 34.77 -5.23
CA PRO A 366 -50.97 33.74 -6.19
C PRO A 366 -50.10 32.50 -5.98
N ASP A 367 -50.71 31.40 -5.55
CA ASP A 367 -50.10 30.08 -5.71
C ASP A 367 -49.89 29.86 -7.22
N LEU A 368 -48.63 29.80 -7.66
CA LEU A 368 -48.27 29.61 -9.07
C LEU A 368 -48.61 28.17 -9.47
N TYR A 369 -49.73 27.98 -10.18
CA TYR A 369 -50.21 26.71 -10.72
C TYR A 369 -49.94 26.61 -12.21
N ARG A 370 -49.33 25.51 -12.66
CA ARG A 370 -49.16 25.19 -14.08
C ARG A 370 -49.53 23.75 -14.36
N GLU A 371 -50.36 23.55 -15.38
CA GLU A 371 -50.62 22.23 -15.96
C GLU A 371 -49.47 21.85 -16.87
N VAL A 372 -49.00 20.61 -16.73
CA VAL A 372 -47.84 20.09 -17.45
C VAL A 372 -48.33 19.14 -18.53
N ASN A 373 -47.93 19.39 -19.77
CA ASN A 373 -48.23 18.51 -20.90
C ASN A 373 -47.31 17.28 -20.89
N HIS A 374 -47.46 16.41 -19.90
CA HIS A 374 -46.68 15.18 -19.74
C HIS A 374 -47.58 14.02 -19.28
N PRO A 375 -47.46 12.81 -19.86
CA PRO A 375 -48.38 11.70 -19.57
C PRO A 375 -48.40 11.28 -18.09
N ALA A 376 -47.26 11.41 -17.40
CA ALA A 376 -47.13 11.07 -15.99
C ALA A 376 -47.32 12.24 -15.00
N ILE A 377 -47.15 13.50 -15.43
CA ILE A 377 -47.13 14.66 -14.54
C ILE A 377 -48.27 15.59 -14.95
N VAL A 378 -49.22 15.82 -14.03
CA VAL A 378 -50.44 16.59 -14.29
C VAL A 378 -50.20 18.08 -14.09
N SER A 379 -49.59 18.45 -12.96
CA SER A 379 -49.37 19.86 -12.63
C SER A 379 -48.20 20.07 -11.68
N ILE A 380 -47.66 21.28 -11.71
CA ILE A 380 -46.67 21.78 -10.76
C ILE A 380 -47.23 23.03 -10.07
N ARG A 381 -47.03 23.11 -8.75
CA ARG A 381 -47.42 24.24 -7.90
C ARG A 381 -46.24 24.66 -7.05
N VAL A 382 -46.04 25.97 -6.86
CA VAL A 382 -45.09 26.49 -5.86
C VAL A 382 -45.89 27.18 -4.78
N VAL A 383 -45.80 26.65 -3.55
CA VAL A 383 -46.57 27.14 -2.40
C VAL A 383 -45.62 27.77 -1.39
N LYS A 384 -45.98 28.94 -0.86
CA LYS A 384 -45.28 29.51 0.29
C LYS A 384 -45.76 28.86 1.58
N CYS A 385 -44.86 28.26 2.36
CA CYS A 385 -45.20 27.61 3.62
C CYS A 385 -44.70 28.43 4.81
N GLU A 386 -45.62 28.83 5.70
CA GLU A 386 -45.27 29.43 6.99
C GLU A 386 -45.00 28.31 8.01
N LYS A 387 -43.72 28.14 8.38
CA LYS A 387 -43.20 27.29 9.47
C LYS A 387 -43.47 25.79 9.34
N ILE A 388 -42.56 25.10 8.64
CA ILE A 388 -42.25 23.69 8.90
C ILE A 388 -40.92 23.67 9.67
N GLN A 389 -40.86 22.93 10.79
CA GLN A 389 -39.61 22.75 11.54
C GLN A 389 -38.51 22.27 10.59
N HIS A 390 -37.39 23.02 10.56
CA HIS A 390 -36.21 22.80 9.71
C HIS A 390 -36.26 23.26 8.24
N ALA A 391 -37.21 24.10 7.81
CA ALA A 391 -37.18 24.70 6.48
C ALA A 391 -36.79 26.19 6.53
N THR A 392 -35.62 26.55 5.99
CA THR A 392 -35.27 27.95 5.66
C THR A 392 -35.91 28.44 4.38
N SER A 393 -36.39 27.51 3.54
CA SER A 393 -37.15 27.84 2.34
C SER A 393 -38.60 28.13 2.71
N GLN A 394 -39.00 29.38 2.50
CA GLN A 394 -40.40 29.82 2.56
C GLN A 394 -41.26 29.19 1.45
N THR A 395 -40.72 28.35 0.55
CA THR A 395 -41.41 27.81 -0.63
C THR A 395 -41.20 26.30 -0.83
N GLN A 396 -42.27 25.54 -1.05
CA GLN A 396 -42.24 24.12 -1.45
C GLN A 396 -42.79 23.91 -2.87
N THR A 397 -42.16 23.02 -3.64
CA THR A 397 -42.61 22.63 -4.98
C THR A 397 -43.49 21.38 -4.90
N ILE A 398 -44.77 21.51 -5.22
CA ILE A 398 -45.72 20.40 -5.23
C ILE A 398 -45.93 19.93 -6.67
N VAL A 399 -45.67 18.65 -6.94
CA VAL A 399 -45.93 18.04 -8.25
C VAL A 399 -47.02 16.99 -8.11
N THR A 400 -48.08 17.12 -8.92
CA THR A 400 -49.20 16.18 -8.93
C THR A 400 -49.02 15.18 -10.05
N MET A 401 -49.02 13.89 -9.73
CA MET A 401 -48.84 12.80 -10.68
C MET A 401 -50.17 12.31 -11.24
N SER A 402 -50.12 11.75 -12.44
CA SER A 402 -51.27 11.10 -13.09
C SER A 402 -51.66 9.81 -12.38
N LYS A 403 -52.91 9.38 -12.55
CA LYS A 403 -53.42 8.08 -12.06
C LYS A 403 -52.70 6.87 -12.69
N LEU A 404 -51.91 7.09 -13.75
CA LEU A 404 -51.08 6.07 -14.38
C LEU A 404 -49.96 5.54 -13.48
N ILE A 405 -49.57 6.28 -12.44
CA ILE A 405 -48.55 5.84 -11.48
C ILE A 405 -49.20 5.61 -10.12
N SER A 406 -49.17 4.36 -9.66
CA SER A 406 -49.70 3.98 -8.36
C SER A 406 -48.80 4.46 -7.21
N GLN A 407 -49.38 4.53 -6.01
CA GLN A 407 -48.65 4.98 -4.81
C GLN A 407 -47.51 4.05 -4.41
N ALA A 408 -47.73 2.73 -4.54
CA ALA A 408 -46.73 1.73 -4.24
C ALA A 408 -45.53 1.85 -5.20
N VAL A 409 -45.80 2.03 -6.50
CA VAL A 409 -44.77 2.22 -7.53
C VAL A 409 -43.95 3.49 -7.26
N MET A 410 -44.60 4.62 -6.93
CA MET A 410 -43.85 5.84 -6.62
C MET A 410 -42.97 5.69 -5.38
N GLN A 411 -43.44 4.98 -4.34
CA GLN A 411 -42.66 4.73 -3.14
C GLN A 411 -41.39 3.92 -3.44
N GLU A 412 -41.50 2.88 -4.27
CA GLU A 412 -40.36 2.06 -4.69
C GLU A 412 -39.39 2.83 -5.59
N ILE A 413 -39.90 3.66 -6.51
CA ILE A 413 -39.05 4.55 -7.33
C ILE A 413 -38.27 5.52 -6.43
N ILE A 414 -38.92 6.13 -5.44
CA ILE A 414 -38.23 7.02 -4.49
C ILE A 414 -37.18 6.23 -3.70
N ASN A 415 -37.52 5.04 -3.21
CA ASN A 415 -36.56 4.20 -2.49
C ASN A 415 -35.33 3.89 -3.37
N PHE A 416 -35.55 3.53 -4.63
CA PHE A 416 -34.49 3.29 -5.60
C PHE A 416 -33.65 4.55 -5.88
N VAL A 417 -34.24 5.73 -6.00
CA VAL A 417 -33.50 6.97 -6.24
C VAL A 417 -32.50 7.28 -5.12
N TYR A 418 -32.83 6.97 -3.86
CA TYR A 418 -31.97 7.27 -2.72
C TYR A 418 -31.02 6.13 -2.37
N THR A 419 -31.47 4.88 -2.50
CA THR A 419 -30.71 3.71 -2.06
C THR A 419 -30.09 2.92 -3.21
N GLY A 420 -30.55 3.12 -4.45
CA GLY A 420 -30.23 2.27 -5.59
C GLY A 420 -30.75 0.83 -5.46
N GLN A 421 -31.55 0.53 -4.43
CA GLN A 421 -32.10 -0.80 -4.18
C GLN A 421 -33.60 -0.80 -4.48
N LEU A 422 -34.07 -1.90 -5.07
CA LEU A 422 -35.47 -2.21 -5.28
C LEU A 422 -35.81 -3.51 -4.55
N ASP A 423 -37.01 -3.61 -4.00
CA ASP A 423 -37.49 -4.88 -3.47
C ASP A 423 -37.71 -5.90 -4.60
N SER A 424 -37.31 -7.16 -4.36
CA SER A 424 -37.35 -8.24 -5.34
C SER A 424 -38.78 -8.58 -5.80
N ALA A 425 -39.78 -8.30 -4.95
CA ALA A 425 -41.20 -8.49 -5.29
C ALA A 425 -41.75 -7.34 -6.15
N ALA A 426 -41.30 -6.11 -5.90
CA ALA A 426 -41.66 -4.92 -6.68
C ALA A 426 -41.13 -5.03 -8.12
N PHE A 427 -39.96 -5.63 -8.29
CA PHE A 427 -39.28 -5.82 -9.57
C PHE A 427 -40.11 -6.56 -10.65
N LYS A 428 -41.02 -7.46 -10.24
CA LYS A 428 -41.82 -8.26 -11.18
C LYS A 428 -43.04 -7.52 -11.73
N GLN A 429 -43.31 -6.30 -11.27
CA GLN A 429 -44.50 -5.55 -11.66
C GLN A 429 -44.27 -4.78 -12.96
N GLN A 430 -45.10 -5.04 -13.98
CA GLN A 430 -45.10 -4.28 -15.24
C GLN A 430 -45.32 -2.77 -15.02
N GLU A 431 -45.98 -2.40 -13.91
CA GLU A 431 -46.26 -1.01 -13.54
C GLU A 431 -44.98 -0.19 -13.29
N ILE A 432 -43.93 -0.76 -12.68
CA ILE A 432 -42.67 -0.04 -12.43
C ILE A 432 -41.95 0.25 -13.75
N ARG A 433 -42.00 -0.70 -14.70
CA ARG A 433 -41.41 -0.52 -16.03
C ARG A 433 -42.10 0.61 -16.79
N GLN A 434 -43.43 0.61 -16.82
CA GLN A 434 -44.19 1.67 -17.47
C GLN A 434 -43.92 3.03 -16.81
N ALA A 435 -43.87 3.09 -15.48
CA ALA A 435 -43.53 4.33 -14.77
C ALA A 435 -42.09 4.81 -15.06
N ALA A 436 -41.12 3.88 -15.15
CA ALA A 436 -39.74 4.19 -15.49
C ALA A 436 -39.59 4.75 -16.90
N GLU A 437 -40.25 4.16 -17.89
CA GLU A 437 -40.27 4.63 -19.28
C GLU A 437 -40.97 6.00 -19.40
N LEU A 438 -42.12 6.17 -18.73
CA LEU A 438 -42.88 7.41 -18.75
C LEU A 438 -42.14 8.59 -18.11
N LEU A 439 -41.38 8.35 -17.04
CA LEU A 439 -40.60 9.38 -16.36
C LEU A 439 -39.18 9.53 -16.93
N GLY A 440 -38.72 8.60 -17.76
CA GLY A 440 -37.37 8.64 -18.34
C GLY A 440 -36.27 8.21 -17.38
N PHE A 441 -36.52 7.23 -16.50
CA PHE A 441 -35.49 6.65 -15.63
C PHE A 441 -34.59 5.68 -16.41
N HIS A 442 -33.52 6.18 -17.01
CA HIS A 442 -32.63 5.38 -17.85
C HIS A 442 -32.04 4.14 -17.14
N GLU A 443 -31.71 4.24 -15.85
CA GLU A 443 -31.15 3.11 -15.08
C GLU A 443 -32.18 2.00 -14.87
N LEU A 444 -33.40 2.35 -14.47
CA LEU A 444 -34.50 1.40 -14.28
C LEU A 444 -34.90 0.75 -15.61
N THR A 445 -34.91 1.49 -16.72
CA THR A 445 -35.22 0.92 -18.04
C THR A 445 -34.17 -0.10 -18.49
N LYS A 446 -32.87 0.18 -18.30
CA LYS A 446 -31.77 -0.75 -18.63
C LYS A 446 -31.80 -2.01 -17.76
N LEU A 447 -32.01 -1.82 -16.46
CA LEU A 447 -32.11 -2.90 -15.47
C LEU A 447 -33.30 -3.83 -15.79
N ASN A 448 -34.43 -3.27 -16.25
CA ASN A 448 -35.60 -4.04 -16.68
C ASN A 448 -35.38 -4.80 -18.00
N GLN A 449 -34.65 -4.23 -18.96
CA GLN A 449 -34.30 -4.92 -20.22
C GLN A 449 -33.44 -6.16 -19.94
N PHE A 450 -32.44 -6.04 -19.06
CA PHE A 450 -31.52 -7.13 -18.71
C PHE A 450 -32.21 -8.35 -18.06
N ILE A 451 -33.27 -8.12 -17.28
CA ILE A 451 -33.99 -9.19 -16.57
C ILE A 451 -34.92 -9.99 -17.48
N LEU A 452 -35.39 -9.39 -18.58
CA LEU A 452 -36.17 -10.09 -19.60
C LEU A 452 -35.30 -11.08 -20.40
N ASP A 453 -33.99 -10.82 -20.50
CA ASP A 453 -33.05 -11.64 -21.28
C ASP A 453 -32.58 -12.91 -20.54
N GLN A 454 -33.14 -13.22 -19.36
CA GLN A 454 -32.91 -14.40 -18.50
C GLN A 454 -31.64 -15.22 -18.81
N HIS A 455 -30.55 -14.96 -18.09
CA HIS A 455 -29.64 -15.96 -17.52
C HIS A 455 -28.49 -15.22 -16.84
N LEU A 456 -28.65 -14.87 -15.56
CA LEU A 456 -27.61 -14.83 -14.53
C LEU A 456 -28.23 -14.21 -13.27
N LEU A 457 -28.57 -15.10 -12.35
CA LEU A 457 -29.01 -14.80 -11.00
C LEU A 457 -27.95 -13.94 -10.29
N PHE A 458 -28.39 -12.80 -9.75
CA PHE A 458 -27.86 -12.16 -8.54
C PHE A 458 -26.33 -12.20 -8.35
N ASP A 459 -25.55 -11.80 -9.36
CA ASP A 459 -24.16 -11.46 -9.08
C ASP A 459 -24.12 -10.08 -8.43
N LYS A 460 -23.59 -10.00 -7.20
CA LYS A 460 -23.41 -8.74 -6.46
C LYS A 460 -22.59 -7.73 -7.29
N GLY A 461 -21.72 -8.21 -8.19
CA GLY A 461 -20.95 -7.38 -9.11
C GLY A 461 -21.78 -6.60 -10.13
N PHE A 462 -22.92 -7.12 -10.58
CA PHE A 462 -23.77 -6.46 -11.57
C PHE A 462 -24.59 -5.32 -10.95
N MET A 463 -25.18 -5.53 -9.76
CA MET A 463 -25.85 -4.48 -8.99
C MET A 463 -24.92 -3.29 -8.72
N LEU A 464 -23.63 -3.55 -8.46
CA LEU A 464 -22.60 -2.52 -8.29
C LEU A 464 -22.43 -1.62 -9.52
N GLN A 465 -22.66 -2.11 -10.75
CA GLN A 465 -22.58 -1.29 -11.97
C GLN A 465 -23.70 -0.24 -12.04
N PHE A 466 -24.87 -0.51 -11.48
CA PHE A 466 -26.02 0.42 -11.42
C PHE A 466 -25.97 1.38 -10.24
N HIS A 467 -25.24 1.06 -9.17
CA HIS A 467 -25.04 1.99 -8.04
C HIS A 467 -24.04 3.14 -8.36
N THR A 468 -23.29 3.02 -9.45
CA THR A 468 -22.22 3.96 -9.84
C THR A 468 -22.64 5.30 -10.50
N PRO A 469 -23.71 5.41 -11.33
CA PRO A 469 -23.88 6.60 -12.17
C PRO A 469 -24.60 7.75 -11.46
N LEU A 470 -25.55 7.49 -10.56
CA LEU A 470 -26.30 8.57 -9.90
C LEU A 470 -25.39 9.45 -9.00
N PRO A 471 -24.51 8.92 -8.13
CA PRO A 471 -23.62 9.77 -7.33
C PRO A 471 -22.64 10.59 -8.19
N GLN A 472 -22.22 10.06 -9.34
CA GLN A 472 -21.41 10.81 -10.30
C GLN A 472 -22.21 11.91 -10.98
N ARG A 473 -23.45 11.63 -11.41
CA ARG A 473 -24.35 12.64 -11.97
C ARG A 473 -24.69 13.73 -10.96
N LEU A 474 -24.91 13.38 -9.69
CA LEU A 474 -25.11 14.34 -8.61
C LEU A 474 -23.93 15.30 -8.50
N ARG A 475 -22.69 14.79 -8.53
CA ARG A 475 -21.49 15.62 -8.57
C ARG A 475 -21.46 16.51 -9.82
N ASP A 476 -21.59 15.93 -11.01
CA ASP A 476 -21.43 16.65 -12.28
C ASP A 476 -22.52 17.71 -12.51
N MET A 477 -23.73 17.51 -11.97
CA MET A 477 -24.82 18.48 -12.08
C MET A 477 -24.79 19.56 -11.00
N TYR A 478 -24.36 19.24 -9.79
CA TYR A 478 -24.56 20.13 -8.63
C TYR A 478 -23.28 20.73 -8.07
N VAL A 479 -22.14 20.07 -8.23
CA VAL A 479 -20.84 20.66 -7.91
C VAL A 479 -20.35 21.53 -9.06
N GLU A 480 -20.54 21.09 -10.31
CA GLU A 480 -20.04 21.84 -11.49
C GLU A 480 -21.03 22.89 -12.01
N ARG A 481 -22.35 22.64 -11.94
CA ARG A 481 -23.38 23.54 -12.50
C ARG A 481 -24.21 24.29 -11.46
N ASN A 482 -23.99 24.04 -10.16
CA ASN A 482 -24.63 24.74 -9.03
C ASN A 482 -26.17 24.82 -9.08
N LEU A 483 -26.83 23.85 -9.70
CA LEU A 483 -28.30 23.83 -9.79
C LEU A 483 -28.91 23.54 -8.40
N PHE A 484 -30.04 24.18 -8.08
CA PHE A 484 -30.85 23.98 -6.86
C PHE A 484 -30.14 24.23 -5.51
N ALA A 485 -28.99 24.89 -5.49
CA ALA A 485 -28.28 25.21 -4.25
C ALA A 485 -29.12 26.10 -3.31
N ASP A 486 -29.13 25.76 -2.02
CA ASP A 486 -29.88 26.45 -0.97
C ASP A 486 -28.99 27.12 0.08
N VAL A 487 -27.66 26.93 -0.03
CA VAL A 487 -26.65 27.55 0.82
C VAL A 487 -25.43 27.97 0.02
N THR A 488 -24.84 29.09 0.43
CA THR A 488 -23.63 29.68 -0.12
C THR A 488 -22.55 29.69 0.95
N PHE A 489 -21.37 29.16 0.65
CA PHE A 489 -20.20 29.22 1.52
C PHE A 489 -19.25 30.30 1.05
N ASP A 490 -18.91 31.20 1.97
CA ASP A 490 -17.90 32.25 1.81
C ASP A 490 -16.56 31.72 2.33
N LEU A 491 -15.63 31.50 1.41
CA LEU A 491 -14.31 30.87 1.59
C LEU A 491 -13.20 31.92 1.40
N ASP A 492 -11.98 31.59 1.82
CA ASP A 492 -10.88 32.55 1.83
C ASP A 492 -10.52 33.12 0.43
N ASP A 493 -10.73 32.34 -0.63
CA ASP A 493 -10.40 32.65 -2.02
C ASP A 493 -11.61 32.68 -2.97
N GLY A 494 -12.84 32.59 -2.45
CA GLY A 494 -14.05 32.64 -3.28
C GLY A 494 -15.33 32.14 -2.62
N ILE A 495 -16.34 31.86 -3.44
CA ILE A 495 -17.66 31.42 -2.99
C ILE A 495 -18.00 30.07 -3.62
N HIS A 496 -18.54 29.14 -2.83
CA HIS A 496 -19.03 27.85 -3.33
C HIS A 496 -20.48 27.60 -2.91
N LEU A 497 -21.29 27.08 -3.84
CA LEU A 497 -22.69 26.73 -3.61
C LEU A 497 -22.84 25.26 -3.23
N ALA A 498 -23.79 24.92 -2.37
CA ALA A 498 -24.06 23.54 -1.95
C ALA A 498 -25.52 23.33 -1.52
N HIS A 499 -25.83 22.10 -1.13
CA HIS A 499 -27.16 21.70 -0.67
C HIS A 499 -27.12 21.26 0.80
N ARG A 500 -27.84 21.95 1.68
CA ARG A 500 -27.89 21.65 3.12
C ARG A 500 -28.27 20.19 3.39
N ALA A 501 -29.27 19.70 2.67
CA ALA A 501 -29.79 18.34 2.81
C ALA A 501 -28.70 17.25 2.75
N ILE A 502 -27.84 17.27 1.71
CA ILE A 502 -26.79 16.26 1.54
C ILE A 502 -25.60 16.49 2.48
N LEU A 503 -25.25 17.75 2.77
CA LEU A 503 -24.21 18.09 3.75
C LEU A 503 -24.57 17.54 5.12
N MET A 504 -25.81 17.72 5.57
CA MET A 504 -26.30 17.19 6.85
C MET A 504 -26.37 15.67 6.88
N ALA A 505 -26.66 15.02 5.75
CA ALA A 505 -26.72 13.57 5.68
C ALA A 505 -25.32 12.93 5.73
N ARG A 506 -24.30 13.63 5.23
CA ARG A 506 -22.96 13.07 4.99
C ARG A 506 -21.87 13.65 5.91
N CYS A 507 -22.16 14.72 6.65
CA CYS A 507 -21.21 15.41 7.52
C CYS A 507 -21.87 15.79 8.84
N ASP A 508 -21.52 15.10 9.93
CA ASP A 508 -22.09 15.35 11.26
C ASP A 508 -21.77 16.76 11.79
N PRO A 509 -20.54 17.31 11.65
CA PRO A 509 -20.28 18.69 12.04
C PRO A 509 -21.16 19.71 11.30
N MET A 510 -21.36 19.54 9.99
CA MET A 510 -22.27 20.41 9.23
C MET A 510 -23.73 20.15 9.59
N LYS A 511 -24.11 18.92 9.91
CA LYS A 511 -25.44 18.61 10.45
C LYS A 511 -25.71 19.38 11.74
N ALA A 512 -24.77 19.40 12.67
CA ALA A 512 -24.88 20.20 13.89
C ALA A 512 -24.97 21.70 13.58
N MET A 513 -24.18 22.21 12.64
CA MET A 513 -24.22 23.62 12.20
C MET A 513 -25.60 24.03 11.64
N PHE A 514 -26.26 23.14 10.90
CA PHE A 514 -27.57 23.41 10.29
C PHE A 514 -28.78 23.04 11.17
N GLN A 515 -28.57 22.32 12.28
CA GLN A 515 -29.62 21.93 13.23
C GLN A 515 -29.63 22.81 14.47
N GLY A 516 -30.79 23.00 15.11
CA GLY A 516 -30.90 23.75 16.36
C GLY A 516 -30.97 25.27 16.16
N HIS A 517 -30.46 26.02 17.14
CA HIS A 517 -30.60 27.48 17.23
C HIS A 517 -29.36 28.26 16.73
N PHE A 518 -28.46 27.62 15.99
CA PHE A 518 -27.27 28.29 15.44
C PHE A 518 -27.64 29.33 14.38
N ARG A 519 -26.81 30.37 14.22
CA ARG A 519 -27.05 31.47 13.25
C ARG A 519 -27.07 30.96 11.81
N GLU A 520 -26.25 29.96 11.54
CA GLU A 520 -26.06 29.27 10.28
C GLU A 520 -27.32 28.50 9.85
N SER A 521 -28.16 28.10 10.82
CA SER A 521 -29.42 27.39 10.54
C SER A 521 -30.35 28.22 9.66
N ASN A 522 -30.35 29.55 9.76
CA ASN A 522 -31.21 30.44 8.97
C ASN A 522 -30.47 31.28 7.91
N SER A 523 -29.14 31.29 7.94
CA SER A 523 -28.33 32.11 7.02
C SER A 523 -28.19 31.48 5.64
N ARG A 524 -28.43 32.26 4.58
CA ARG A 524 -28.13 31.81 3.20
C ARG A 524 -26.64 31.79 2.88
N VAL A 525 -25.86 32.64 3.56
CA VAL A 525 -24.40 32.74 3.40
C VAL A 525 -23.72 32.32 4.69
N ILE A 526 -22.79 31.36 4.60
CA ILE A 526 -22.05 30.81 5.72
C ILE A 526 -20.57 31.12 5.52
N SER A 527 -19.99 31.86 6.44
CA SER A 527 -18.54 32.09 6.47
C SER A 527 -17.82 30.85 6.97
N PHE A 528 -16.83 30.38 6.24
CA PHE A 528 -16.08 29.16 6.56
C PHE A 528 -14.57 29.41 6.47
N PRO A 529 -14.00 30.16 7.44
CA PRO A 529 -12.64 30.67 7.37
C PRO A 529 -11.58 29.55 7.42
N GLY A 530 -10.42 29.83 6.84
CA GLY A 530 -9.26 28.93 6.81
C GLY A 530 -9.43 27.79 5.79
N VAL A 531 -10.30 27.95 4.80
CA VAL A 531 -10.58 26.93 3.79
C VAL A 531 -10.59 27.57 2.41
N LYS A 532 -9.80 26.98 1.52
CA LYS A 532 -9.73 27.36 0.10
C LYS A 532 -10.73 26.59 -0.74
N MET A 533 -11.12 27.19 -1.85
CA MET A 533 -12.09 26.68 -2.81
C MET A 533 -11.68 25.32 -3.38
N TYR A 534 -10.38 25.08 -3.60
CA TYR A 534 -9.87 23.78 -4.04
C TYR A 534 -10.19 22.64 -3.08
N ALA A 535 -9.86 22.82 -1.79
CA ALA A 535 -10.11 21.80 -0.77
C ALA A 535 -11.62 21.59 -0.56
N PHE A 536 -12.39 22.69 -0.56
CA PHE A 536 -13.84 22.62 -0.42
C PHE A 536 -14.54 21.95 -1.60
N HIS A 537 -14.08 22.21 -2.83
CA HIS A 537 -14.60 21.56 -4.03
C HIS A 537 -14.39 20.04 -3.99
N ILE A 538 -13.21 19.57 -3.56
CA ILE A 538 -12.93 18.13 -3.41
C ILE A 538 -13.78 17.52 -2.30
N LEU A 539 -13.97 18.23 -1.18
CA LEU A 539 -14.90 17.82 -0.12
C LEU A 539 -16.32 17.62 -0.67
N LEU A 540 -16.82 18.55 -1.48
CA LEU A 540 -18.14 18.41 -2.11
C LEU A 540 -18.18 17.23 -3.10
N CYS A 541 -17.14 17.04 -3.91
CA CYS A 541 -17.05 15.85 -4.75
C CYS A 541 -17.20 14.55 -3.95
N TYR A 542 -16.56 14.48 -2.78
CA TYR A 542 -16.69 13.35 -1.87
C TYR A 542 -18.08 13.22 -1.25
N ILE A 543 -18.69 14.33 -0.80
CA ILE A 543 -20.02 14.31 -0.20
C ILE A 543 -21.08 13.81 -1.19
N TYR A 544 -20.99 14.24 -2.46
CA TYR A 544 -21.97 13.92 -3.50
C TYR A 544 -21.74 12.56 -4.17
N SER A 545 -20.49 12.10 -4.27
CA SER A 545 -20.16 10.90 -5.06
C SER A 545 -19.48 9.77 -4.29
N ASP A 546 -19.08 10.01 -3.03
CA ASP A 546 -18.20 9.14 -2.23
C ASP A 546 -16.85 8.82 -2.88
N LYS A 547 -16.49 9.58 -3.93
CA LYS A 547 -15.24 9.49 -4.67
C LYS A 547 -14.61 10.87 -4.75
N ILE A 548 -13.28 10.90 -4.82
CA ILE A 548 -12.51 12.13 -5.01
C ILE A 548 -11.85 12.17 -6.40
N PRO A 549 -11.66 13.38 -6.98
CA PRO A 549 -10.83 13.56 -8.16
C PRO A 549 -9.34 13.30 -7.85
N LYS A 550 -8.44 13.57 -8.81
CA LYS A 550 -7.00 13.52 -8.57
C LYS A 550 -6.60 14.63 -7.60
N VAL A 551 -5.66 14.34 -6.70
CA VAL A 551 -5.18 15.28 -5.68
C VAL A 551 -3.68 15.42 -5.83
N GLU A 552 -3.22 16.67 -5.99
CA GLU A 552 -1.79 16.94 -6.12
C GLU A 552 -1.10 16.85 -4.75
N PRO A 553 0.09 16.22 -4.64
CA PRO A 553 0.82 16.11 -3.38
C PRO A 553 1.11 17.48 -2.73
N ALA A 554 1.36 18.52 -3.52
CA ALA A 554 1.62 19.87 -3.01
C ALA A 554 0.41 20.53 -2.33
N ARG A 555 -0.81 20.08 -2.65
CA ARG A 555 -2.07 20.67 -2.16
C ARG A 555 -2.85 19.74 -1.24
N CYS A 556 -2.30 18.56 -0.92
CA CYS A 556 -3.02 17.57 -0.12
C CYS A 556 -3.20 18.00 1.34
N LEU A 557 -2.27 18.81 1.89
CA LEU A 557 -2.31 19.23 3.29
C LEU A 557 -3.56 20.05 3.64
N GLU A 558 -3.93 21.01 2.78
CA GLU A 558 -5.13 21.84 2.96
C GLU A 558 -6.41 20.97 3.01
N LEU A 559 -6.44 19.90 2.21
CA LEU A 559 -7.55 18.97 2.17
C LEU A 559 -7.56 18.00 3.37
N LEU A 560 -6.39 17.54 3.81
CA LEU A 560 -6.25 16.71 5.01
C LEU A 560 -6.66 17.48 6.27
N GLU A 561 -6.24 18.75 6.39
CA GLU A 561 -6.67 19.63 7.48
C GLU A 561 -8.19 19.75 7.51
N LEU A 562 -8.81 20.08 6.36
CA LEU A 562 -10.26 20.19 6.24
C LEU A 562 -10.99 18.88 6.58
N ALA A 563 -10.50 17.75 6.08
CA ALA A 563 -11.11 16.44 6.33
C ALA A 563 -11.07 16.07 7.82
N ASN A 564 -9.96 16.36 8.52
CA ASN A 564 -9.86 16.14 9.96
C ASN A 564 -10.75 17.09 10.75
N ARG A 565 -10.79 18.39 10.37
CA ARG A 565 -11.66 19.39 11.00
C ARG A 565 -13.14 18.97 10.93
N LEU A 566 -13.51 18.24 9.87
CA LEU A 566 -14.85 17.71 9.65
C LEU A 566 -15.02 16.24 10.10
N CYS A 567 -14.02 15.65 10.77
CA CYS A 567 -14.03 14.27 11.27
C CYS A 567 -14.31 13.21 10.18
N MET A 568 -13.84 13.43 8.94
CA MET A 568 -14.10 12.55 7.80
C MET A 568 -12.95 11.56 7.54
N ASN A 569 -12.88 10.49 8.34
CA ASN A 569 -11.79 9.49 8.25
C ASN A 569 -11.67 8.83 6.86
N ARG A 570 -12.81 8.48 6.24
CA ARG A 570 -12.78 7.89 4.88
C ARG A 570 -12.26 8.88 3.83
N LEU A 571 -12.55 10.18 3.97
CA LEU A 571 -12.00 11.20 3.07
C LEU A 571 -10.48 11.29 3.24
N VAL A 572 -9.96 11.25 4.47
CA VAL A 572 -8.52 11.17 4.74
C VAL A 572 -7.91 9.98 4.01
N ASN A 573 -8.43 8.76 4.19
CA ASN A 573 -7.86 7.58 3.53
C ASN A 573 -7.94 7.62 2.00
N LEU A 574 -8.99 8.21 1.43
CA LEU A 574 -9.08 8.39 -0.02
C LEU A 574 -8.01 9.36 -0.53
N VAL A 575 -7.78 10.47 0.19
CA VAL A 575 -6.72 11.44 -0.16
C VAL A 575 -5.35 10.78 -0.08
N GLU A 576 -5.08 10.05 1.00
CA GLU A 576 -3.84 9.28 1.16
C GLU A 576 -3.63 8.33 -0.01
N ALA A 577 -4.64 7.51 -0.35
CA ALA A 577 -4.55 6.56 -1.45
C ALA A 577 -4.24 7.22 -2.79
N ARG A 578 -4.85 8.38 -3.10
CA ARG A 578 -4.60 9.08 -4.37
C ARG A 578 -3.23 9.74 -4.42
N VAL A 579 -2.77 10.30 -3.30
CA VAL A 579 -1.44 10.91 -3.22
C VAL A 579 -0.35 9.83 -3.32
N ILE A 580 -0.53 8.70 -2.62
CA ILE A 580 0.40 7.55 -2.68
C ILE A 580 0.48 7.00 -4.09
N ASP A 581 -0.65 6.77 -4.77
CA ASP A 581 -0.68 6.27 -6.15
C ASP A 581 0.08 7.20 -7.12
N GLN A 582 -0.13 8.52 -6.98
CA GLN A 582 0.58 9.51 -7.78
C GLN A 582 2.09 9.51 -7.50
N LEU A 583 2.51 9.48 -6.23
CA LEU A 583 3.91 9.48 -5.85
C LEU A 583 4.61 8.17 -6.24
N GLN A 584 3.94 7.02 -6.12
CA GLN A 584 4.44 5.72 -6.58
C GLN A 584 4.61 5.71 -8.11
N HIS A 585 3.65 6.28 -8.85
CA HIS A 585 3.77 6.40 -10.30
C HIS A 585 4.97 7.27 -10.69
N GLN A 586 5.15 8.42 -10.02
CA GLN A 586 6.30 9.31 -10.23
C GLN A 586 7.63 8.63 -9.88
N ASP A 587 7.71 7.88 -8.77
CA ASP A 587 8.91 7.16 -8.34
C ASP A 587 9.33 6.08 -9.35
N ARG A 588 8.35 5.37 -9.94
CA ARG A 588 8.61 4.34 -10.96
C ARG A 588 9.08 4.92 -12.29
N VAL A 589 8.52 6.05 -12.70
CA VAL A 589 8.85 6.69 -14.00
C VAL A 589 10.20 7.41 -13.93
N CYS A 590 10.47 8.11 -12.83
CA CYS A 590 11.63 8.99 -12.74
C CYS A 590 12.85 8.32 -12.10
N GLY A 591 12.68 7.19 -11.39
CA GLY A 591 13.72 6.24 -10.94
C GLY A 591 14.78 6.76 -9.95
N GLU A 592 15.23 8.00 -10.12
CA GLU A 592 16.34 8.62 -9.40
C GLU A 592 16.08 10.09 -9.03
N ASP A 593 14.99 10.71 -9.51
CA ASP A 593 14.70 12.13 -9.28
C ASP A 593 14.45 12.45 -7.80
N ASP A 594 15.17 13.45 -7.29
CA ASP A 594 15.10 13.94 -5.91
C ASP A 594 13.71 14.48 -5.52
N GLN A 595 12.87 14.77 -6.50
CA GLN A 595 11.59 15.43 -6.27
C GLN A 595 10.65 14.63 -5.36
N VAL A 596 10.55 13.31 -5.53
CA VAL A 596 9.66 12.47 -4.70
C VAL A 596 10.16 12.40 -3.26
N VAL A 597 11.48 12.35 -3.07
CA VAL A 597 12.10 12.34 -1.74
C VAL A 597 11.87 13.67 -1.03
N GLU A 598 12.06 14.79 -1.71
CA GLU A 598 11.81 16.13 -1.18
C GLU A 598 10.33 16.35 -0.83
N ILE A 599 9.41 15.89 -1.69
CA ILE A 599 7.97 15.93 -1.39
C ILE A 599 7.68 15.09 -0.14
N ALA A 600 8.15 13.84 -0.07
CA ALA A 600 7.94 12.98 1.09
C ALA A 600 8.54 13.58 2.39
N LEU A 601 9.69 14.26 2.31
CA LEU A 601 10.29 14.98 3.45
C LEU A 601 9.41 16.13 3.92
N SER A 602 8.89 16.94 2.99
CA SER A 602 8.02 18.06 3.31
C SER A 602 6.67 17.62 3.89
N LEU A 603 6.18 16.46 3.47
CA LEU A 603 4.87 15.93 3.88
C LEU A 603 4.90 15.21 5.22
N LEU A 604 6.00 14.53 5.59
CA LEU A 604 6.02 13.55 6.70
C LEU A 604 5.48 14.08 8.03
N GLU A 605 5.92 15.26 8.47
CA GLU A 605 5.46 15.81 9.77
C GLU A 605 4.03 16.37 9.68
N PRO A 606 3.65 17.17 8.66
CA PRO A 606 2.26 17.59 8.47
C PRO A 606 1.25 16.44 8.35
N VAL A 607 1.57 15.36 7.62
CA VAL A 607 0.63 14.23 7.46
C VAL A 607 0.42 13.47 8.77
N LYS A 608 1.46 13.37 9.61
CA LYS A 608 1.33 12.81 10.97
C LYS A 608 0.43 13.70 11.85
N LEU A 609 0.59 15.02 11.77
CA LEU A 609 -0.25 15.97 12.53
C LEU A 609 -1.73 15.85 12.13
N HIS A 610 -2.00 15.62 10.86
CA HIS A 610 -3.34 15.45 10.31
C HIS A 610 -3.79 13.97 10.22
N ASN A 611 -3.29 13.09 11.10
CA ASN A 611 -3.76 11.70 11.22
C ASN A 611 -3.83 10.90 9.90
N ALA A 612 -3.00 11.25 8.91
CA ALA A 612 -2.88 10.55 7.64
C ALA A 612 -1.84 9.44 7.79
N HIS A 613 -2.27 8.33 8.40
CA HIS A 613 -1.44 7.19 8.77
C HIS A 613 -0.84 6.44 7.57
N ASN A 614 -1.66 6.10 6.55
CA ASN A 614 -1.19 5.39 5.35
C ASN A 614 -0.11 6.21 4.61
N LEU A 615 -0.33 7.52 4.46
CA LEU A 615 0.62 8.40 3.78
C LEU A 615 1.88 8.63 4.61
N ALA A 616 1.75 8.74 5.95
CA ALA A 616 2.89 8.82 6.85
C ALA A 616 3.77 7.56 6.79
N GLU A 617 3.16 6.37 6.79
CA GLU A 617 3.85 5.08 6.67
C GLU A 617 4.56 4.96 5.32
N TRP A 618 3.87 5.31 4.22
CA TRP A 618 4.47 5.31 2.89
C TRP A 618 5.66 6.28 2.77
N CYS A 619 5.51 7.52 3.25
CA CYS A 619 6.59 8.49 3.28
C CYS A 619 7.78 7.96 4.09
N THR A 620 7.52 7.38 5.26
CA THR A 620 8.57 6.81 6.12
C THR A 620 9.31 5.67 5.41
N TRP A 621 8.58 4.73 4.80
CA TRP A 621 9.14 3.63 4.01
C TRP A 621 10.04 4.15 2.87
N ARG A 622 9.57 5.15 2.12
CA ARG A 622 10.32 5.70 0.98
C ARG A 622 11.59 6.42 1.43
N LEU A 623 11.53 7.15 2.54
CA LEU A 623 12.65 7.87 3.12
C LEU A 623 13.69 6.92 3.74
N CYS A 624 13.26 5.83 4.37
CA CYS A 624 14.17 4.76 4.83
C CYS A 624 15.01 4.18 3.68
N GLY A 625 14.42 4.02 2.49
CA GLY A 625 15.11 3.54 1.30
C GLY A 625 16.06 4.55 0.64
N ALA A 626 15.93 5.84 0.93
CA ALA A 626 16.80 6.92 0.42
C ALA A 626 17.53 7.67 1.55
N TYR A 627 17.86 6.96 2.62
CA TYR A 627 18.41 7.54 3.84
C TYR A 627 19.67 8.39 3.62
N ASP A 628 20.53 7.99 2.67
CA ASP A 628 21.77 8.72 2.37
C ASP A 628 21.51 10.17 1.94
N ARG A 629 20.38 10.43 1.26
CA ARG A 629 19.95 11.78 0.86
C ARG A 629 19.30 12.53 2.03
N VAL A 630 18.55 11.82 2.87
CA VAL A 630 17.73 12.37 3.97
C VAL A 630 18.54 12.69 5.23
N CYS A 631 19.71 12.06 5.43
CA CYS A 631 20.45 12.11 6.70
C CYS A 631 20.84 13.53 7.17
N ARG A 632 20.84 14.53 6.28
CA ARG A 632 21.15 15.94 6.57
C ARG A 632 19.93 16.86 6.68
N ALA A 633 18.72 16.33 6.52
CA ALA A 633 17.50 17.13 6.54
C ALA A 633 17.26 17.72 7.95
N LYS A 634 17.13 19.06 8.04
CA LYS A 634 16.92 19.79 9.30
C LYS A 634 15.47 19.81 9.77
N HIS A 635 14.52 19.57 8.87
CA HIS A 635 13.08 19.76 9.10
C HIS A 635 12.37 18.59 9.80
N LEU A 636 13.08 17.50 10.10
CA LEU A 636 12.51 16.31 10.73
C LEU A 636 12.54 16.41 12.26
N SER A 637 11.48 15.91 12.92
CA SER A 637 11.48 15.72 14.37
C SER A 637 12.58 14.74 14.81
N GLN A 638 12.98 14.81 16.09
CA GLN A 638 13.99 13.90 16.63
C GLN A 638 13.55 12.44 16.52
N ALA A 639 12.28 12.15 16.87
CA ALA A 639 11.71 10.80 16.78
C ALA A 639 11.71 10.26 15.34
N SER A 640 11.33 11.08 14.35
CA SER A 640 11.39 10.68 12.94
C SER A 640 12.83 10.40 12.49
N ARG A 641 13.80 11.21 12.91
CA ARG A 641 15.23 11.00 12.56
C ARG A 641 15.78 9.69 13.14
N GLU A 642 15.49 9.42 14.40
CA GLU A 642 15.91 8.18 15.06
C GLU A 642 15.27 6.96 14.38
N TYR A 643 13.98 7.02 14.07
CA TYR A 643 13.28 5.95 13.36
C TYR A 643 13.87 5.67 11.98
N LEU A 644 14.11 6.72 11.17
CA LEU A 644 14.71 6.58 9.84
C LEU A 644 16.13 6.01 9.91
N ALA A 645 16.93 6.42 10.90
CA ALA A 645 18.28 5.89 11.11
C ALA A 645 18.26 4.40 11.47
N ASP A 646 17.32 3.99 12.32
CA ASP A 646 17.19 2.60 12.78
C ASP A 646 16.56 1.66 11.75
N ASN A 647 15.78 2.19 10.80
CA ASN A 647 15.07 1.42 9.77
C ASN A 647 15.58 1.67 8.34
N ARG A 648 16.73 2.35 8.19
CA ARG A 648 17.34 2.63 6.89
C ARG A 648 17.60 1.35 6.08
N TRP A 649 17.48 1.48 4.78
CA TRP A 649 17.89 0.46 3.82
C TRP A 649 18.79 1.07 2.74
N PRO A 650 19.94 0.46 2.42
CA PRO A 650 20.51 -0.73 3.06
C PRO A 650 20.97 -0.50 4.53
N PRO A 651 20.97 -1.53 5.39
CA PRO A 651 21.40 -1.40 6.78
C PRO A 651 22.87 -0.98 6.94
N VAL A 652 23.21 -0.33 8.05
CA VAL A 652 24.57 0.17 8.36
C VAL A 652 25.63 -0.92 8.25
N TRP A 653 25.34 -2.10 8.80
CA TRP A 653 26.28 -3.22 8.78
C TRP A 653 26.57 -3.68 7.35
N TYR A 654 25.58 -3.69 6.46
CA TYR A 654 25.76 -4.11 5.06
C TYR A 654 26.64 -3.10 4.31
N VAL A 655 26.40 -1.80 4.48
CA VAL A 655 27.20 -0.76 3.82
C VAL A 655 28.68 -0.88 4.22
N LYS A 656 28.96 -1.00 5.53
CA LYS A 656 30.34 -1.19 6.02
C LYS A 656 31.00 -2.45 5.45
N GLU A 657 30.25 -3.54 5.36
CA GLU A 657 30.76 -4.81 4.86
C GLU A 657 30.99 -4.80 3.35
N TYR A 658 30.12 -4.14 2.61
CA TYR A 658 30.26 -3.99 1.17
C TYR A 658 31.48 -3.12 0.83
N ASP A 659 31.69 -2.02 1.55
CA ASP A 659 32.89 -1.18 1.41
C ASP A 659 34.16 -1.98 1.71
N TYR A 660 34.14 -2.81 2.76
CA TYR A 660 35.25 -3.70 3.08
C TYR A 660 35.50 -4.72 1.95
N TYR A 661 34.46 -5.39 1.48
CA TYR A 661 34.56 -6.37 0.40
C TYR A 661 35.17 -5.74 -0.87
N GLN A 662 34.70 -4.55 -1.25
CA GLN A 662 35.26 -3.81 -2.39
C GLN A 662 36.75 -3.50 -2.21
N LYS A 663 37.18 -3.10 -1.00
CA LYS A 663 38.60 -2.88 -0.71
C LYS A 663 39.42 -4.16 -0.90
N CYS A 664 38.99 -5.29 -0.35
CA CYS A 664 39.69 -6.57 -0.50
C CYS A 664 39.74 -7.05 -1.96
N VAL A 665 38.66 -6.88 -2.73
CA VAL A 665 38.63 -7.20 -4.16
C VAL A 665 39.65 -6.34 -4.93
N ASN A 666 39.71 -5.04 -4.63
CA ASN A 666 40.67 -4.13 -5.24
C ASN A 666 42.12 -4.49 -4.91
N GLU A 667 42.40 -4.89 -3.66
CA GLU A 667 43.71 -5.36 -3.22
C GLU A 667 44.12 -6.65 -3.95
N GLN A 668 43.25 -7.67 -4.00
CA GLN A 668 43.53 -8.90 -4.74
C GLN A 668 43.74 -8.66 -6.24
N THR A 669 42.99 -7.74 -6.83
CA THR A 669 43.14 -7.37 -8.24
C THR A 669 44.49 -6.69 -8.50
N LYS A 670 44.99 -5.88 -7.56
CA LYS A 670 46.33 -5.28 -7.63
C LYS A 670 47.42 -6.34 -7.53
N GLU A 671 47.35 -7.23 -6.54
CA GLU A 671 48.31 -8.34 -6.37
C GLU A 671 48.38 -9.23 -7.62
N GLN A 672 47.24 -9.56 -8.22
CA GLN A 672 47.19 -10.37 -9.44
C GLN A 672 47.79 -9.65 -10.66
N LYS A 673 47.68 -8.32 -10.74
CA LYS A 673 48.32 -7.52 -11.79
C LYS A 673 49.83 -7.45 -11.60
N GLU A 674 50.31 -7.36 -10.36
CA GLU A 674 51.74 -7.34 -10.02
C GLU A 674 52.41 -8.71 -10.25
N LEU A 675 51.69 -9.81 -10.05
CA LEU A 675 52.16 -11.18 -10.30
C LEU A 675 52.23 -11.57 -11.79
N ARG A 676 51.59 -10.81 -12.68
CA ARG A 676 51.75 -10.96 -14.14
C ARG A 676 52.85 -9.99 -14.61
N PRO A 677 54.09 -10.43 -14.87
CA PRO A 677 55.07 -9.54 -15.48
C PRO A 677 54.50 -9.04 -16.81
N THR A 678 54.52 -7.72 -16.99
CA THR A 678 54.15 -7.04 -18.22
C THR A 678 54.98 -7.61 -19.37
N THR A 679 54.44 -8.58 -20.13
CA THR A 679 54.74 -8.71 -21.56
C THR A 679 54.05 -7.58 -22.30
N SER A 680 54.40 -6.34 -21.95
CA SER A 680 54.22 -5.18 -22.82
C SER A 680 55.56 -4.93 -23.47
N VAL A 681 55.65 -5.33 -24.73
CA VAL A 681 56.62 -4.80 -25.68
C VAL A 681 56.49 -3.28 -25.65
N GLN A 682 57.34 -2.60 -24.89
CA GLN A 682 57.60 -1.19 -25.10
C GLN A 682 58.55 -1.11 -26.29
N ALA A 683 58.02 -0.68 -27.43
CA ALA A 683 58.82 -0.18 -28.53
C ALA A 683 59.53 1.10 -28.05
N ALA A 684 60.73 0.94 -27.51
CA ALA A 684 61.68 2.03 -27.38
C ALA A 684 62.20 2.41 -28.77
N GLN A 685 62.31 3.71 -28.98
CA GLN A 685 62.73 4.37 -30.20
C GLN A 685 64.13 3.92 -30.66
N GLN A 686 64.22 3.73 -31.98
CA GLN A 686 65.34 3.98 -32.89
C GLN A 686 66.81 3.79 -32.46
N THR A 687 67.50 3.10 -33.37
CA THR A 687 68.95 3.08 -33.68
C THR A 687 69.81 2.03 -33.00
N GLY A 688 70.56 1.27 -33.83
CA GLY A 688 71.69 0.45 -33.39
C GLY A 688 71.66 -1.01 -33.83
N CYS A 689 71.68 -1.27 -35.14
CA CYS A 689 71.98 -2.59 -35.71
C CYS A 689 73.42 -3.01 -35.40
N LEU A 690 73.65 -4.27 -34.97
CA LEU A 690 74.88 -5.02 -35.22
C LEU A 690 74.59 -6.50 -35.43
N CYS A 691 75.28 -7.07 -36.41
CA CYS A 691 74.93 -8.20 -37.26
C CYS A 691 75.52 -9.56 -36.79
N PHE A 692 75.33 -10.57 -37.67
CA PHE A 692 75.96 -11.93 -37.80
C PHE A 692 75.13 -13.11 -37.26
N THR A 693 74.74 -14.16 -38.00
CA THR A 693 74.89 -14.55 -39.43
C THR A 693 74.03 -15.80 -39.73
N SER A 694 73.44 -15.87 -40.94
CA SER A 694 73.40 -17.00 -41.91
C SER A 694 73.05 -18.44 -41.41
N LYS A 695 72.18 -19.29 -41.95
CA LYS A 695 71.58 -19.63 -43.28
C LYS A 695 70.31 -20.47 -42.93
N VAL A 696 69.26 -20.56 -43.76
CA VAL A 696 69.06 -21.65 -44.75
C VAL A 696 67.82 -21.30 -45.62
N ARG A 697 67.86 -21.82 -46.85
CA ARG A 697 67.12 -21.52 -48.08
C ARG A 697 65.62 -21.86 -48.13
N ARG A 698 64.98 -21.14 -49.06
CA ARG A 698 63.66 -21.28 -49.73
C ARG A 698 63.41 -22.63 -50.44
N SER A 699 62.12 -22.99 -50.54
CA SER A 699 61.40 -23.48 -51.75
C SER A 699 59.93 -23.73 -51.34
N SER A 700 58.89 -22.99 -51.76
CA SER A 700 58.27 -22.72 -53.08
C SER A 700 57.00 -23.55 -53.31
N GLU A 701 55.91 -22.88 -53.70
CA GLU A 701 54.78 -23.29 -54.59
C GLU A 701 53.44 -22.64 -54.13
N THR A 702 53.02 -21.50 -54.72
CA THR A 702 52.09 -21.31 -55.88
C THR A 702 50.63 -21.73 -55.58
N GLY A 703 49.71 -20.78 -55.40
CA GLY A 703 48.75 -20.35 -56.44
C GLY A 703 47.40 -19.88 -55.84
N PRO A 704 46.51 -19.23 -56.61
CA PRO A 704 45.79 -18.02 -56.16
C PRO A 704 44.24 -18.11 -56.10
N ASP A 705 43.64 -17.00 -55.63
CA ASP A 705 42.29 -16.46 -55.88
C ASP A 705 41.04 -17.22 -55.42
N ALA A 706 40.22 -16.56 -54.58
CA ALA A 706 38.80 -16.31 -54.86
C ALA A 706 38.17 -15.37 -53.83
N SER A 707 37.67 -14.25 -54.33
CA SER A 707 36.76 -13.29 -53.69
C SER A 707 35.35 -13.86 -53.54
N THR A 708 34.75 -13.76 -52.34
CA THR A 708 33.29 -13.55 -52.23
C THR A 708 32.91 -12.89 -50.92
N ALA A 709 32.19 -11.78 -51.04
CA ALA A 709 31.49 -11.09 -49.96
C ALA A 709 30.41 -11.98 -49.33
N LEU A 710 30.12 -11.78 -48.03
CA LEU A 710 28.78 -11.91 -47.46
C LEU A 710 28.74 -11.30 -46.05
N CYS A 711 27.87 -10.31 -45.89
CA CYS A 711 27.42 -9.75 -44.63
C CYS A 711 26.89 -10.84 -43.68
N ARG A 712 27.25 -10.75 -42.39
CA ARG A 712 26.41 -11.26 -41.30
C ARG A 712 26.37 -10.26 -40.16
N THR A 713 25.14 -9.83 -39.90
CA THR A 713 24.60 -9.17 -38.71
C THR A 713 24.80 -10.08 -37.50
N GLU A 714 25.33 -9.54 -36.40
CA GLU A 714 25.34 -10.21 -35.10
C GLU A 714 24.08 -9.81 -34.32
N ASP A 715 23.23 -10.80 -34.07
CA ASP A 715 22.10 -10.75 -33.16
C ASP A 715 22.60 -10.74 -31.70
N VAL A 716 22.13 -9.75 -30.95
CA VAL A 716 22.28 -9.64 -29.50
C VAL A 716 21.07 -10.33 -28.84
N PRO A 717 21.24 -11.33 -27.94
CA PRO A 717 20.10 -11.90 -27.22
C PRO A 717 19.75 -11.06 -25.98
N HIS A 718 18.54 -10.49 -26.00
CA HIS A 718 17.85 -9.95 -24.82
C HIS A 718 17.36 -11.09 -23.89
N PRO A 719 17.34 -10.89 -22.56
CA PRO A 719 16.80 -11.86 -21.61
C PRO A 719 15.26 -11.79 -21.53
N ALA A 720 14.63 -12.96 -21.46
CA ALA A 720 13.18 -13.15 -21.38
C ALA A 720 12.59 -12.78 -19.99
N PRO A 721 11.32 -12.32 -19.93
CA PRO A 721 10.66 -11.94 -18.68
C PRO A 721 10.05 -13.16 -17.94
N MET A 722 10.18 -13.15 -16.61
CA MET A 722 9.57 -14.11 -15.68
C MET A 722 8.05 -13.93 -15.62
N ALA A 723 7.30 -15.04 -15.72
CA ALA A 723 5.87 -15.09 -15.47
C ALA A 723 5.54 -15.01 -13.97
N PRO A 724 4.42 -14.38 -13.56
CA PRO A 724 4.05 -14.19 -12.17
C PRO A 724 3.39 -15.44 -11.55
N LEU A 725 3.63 -15.61 -10.24
CA LEU A 725 2.89 -16.50 -9.33
C LEU A 725 1.58 -15.85 -8.89
#